data_AF-A0A1Q3FFB1-F1
#
_entry.id   AF-A0A1Q3FFB1-F1
#
_cell.length_a   1.000
_cell.length_b   1.000
_cell.length_c   1.000
_cell.angle_alpha   90.00
_cell.angle_beta   90.00
_cell.angle_gamma   90.00
#
_symmetry.space_group_name_H-M   'P 1'
#
loop_
_entity.id
_entity.type
_entity.pdbx_description
1 polymer ?
#
loop_
_entity_poly.entity_id
_entity_poly.type
_entity_poly.pdbx_seq_one_letter_code
_entity_poly.pdbx_strand_id
1 'polypeptide(L)'
;MVTSGGLAACNILGGVSASAAAAAAAAASAAASQQQSQFLMARFMVPSLDDAELAQLERDRADRSQFVQSLMLSTIANVQAFSKNAENNVTDELNLLNLGNINNSSLNRNTKKDADEQQDGAANNNNNNNNGPILPQNGKSSLTAPFGASNPSVPPEDEQVVMTPRGKTANSTVLLIERKLVQQVGDRTHVAGGDHRGIIINKDTVTDPKQERPPAQLSLEFRVFLVSANTGQHSQESRKLRFWFREWIQEGDVQAHVAQDFFRELVSPKEFPRDYVGFIKKIMKQLQKGYNEIQAVEVELRILEQTSAPPSRPLSFEDSQFEVVPLTPEKILELIEQAYPNPITPEDLSKDNGWEEEEVLQIMLLLKERGLIKSMEYNSFTRIHHDDKEIKIVKQMPTIASNKQPTIAIITAQYCEKLAVDAMLENKETFVRYTTVGTLPETPINGLQRNRRSRRRFGESNVYTLGNIGAHRIVSTKLPSIGSTREAMTAAGNTTTRLLGTFQKVDYVFIVGLAGGIPHYTDYKKHVRLGDVVIASMSESQKTALEALGQQKGGNKPYCYVYSNQGEVKTYYPLEDGLQAIGKTLQLNDDGKKPWEMYIKEGLINLSNKSDTDFSRPAPNTDKLYMNIGNKDVIEVAHPISQDEVDAIPQTRLHVGPIGSGYDLIKSDSLRTEYSQQYGLVATDVEMNSVLDSIVGNCRDSFILVKGVSDYKDGTTSKKWQNYASLAAAAVMKTIICAMDAPTNV
;
A
#
# COMPACT_ATOMS: atom_id res chain seq x y z
N MET A 1 -4.13 -25.28 74.72
CA MET A 1 -5.59 -25.26 74.53
C MET A 1 -5.83 -25.72 73.09
N VAL A 2 -6.55 -26.80 72.76
CA VAL A 2 -7.90 -27.26 73.20
C VAL A 2 -8.96 -26.31 72.64
N THR A 3 -9.91 -26.67 71.77
CA THR A 3 -10.25 -27.92 71.00
C THR A 3 -11.12 -27.52 69.79
N SER A 4 -11.47 -28.31 68.76
CA SER A 4 -11.26 -29.71 68.30
C SER A 4 -11.58 -29.77 66.79
N GLY A 5 -11.05 -30.67 65.96
CA GLY A 5 -11.57 -32.04 65.72
C GLY A 5 -12.24 -32.14 64.33
N GLY A 6 -12.16 -33.22 63.55
CA GLY A 6 -11.43 -34.49 63.70
C GLY A 6 -11.30 -35.24 62.36
N LEU A 7 -10.43 -36.25 62.28
CA LEU A 7 -10.19 -37.05 61.05
C LEU A 7 -11.08 -38.31 60.99
N ALA A 8 -11.32 -38.80 59.77
CA ALA A 8 -11.45 -40.22 59.46
C ALA A 8 -10.95 -40.48 58.01
N ALA A 9 -10.36 -41.66 57.76
CA ALA A 9 -9.86 -42.07 56.44
C ALA A 9 -9.87 -43.61 56.30
N CYS A 10 -9.75 -44.12 55.06
CA CYS A 10 -9.72 -45.54 54.68
C CYS A 10 -11.08 -46.29 54.88
N ASN A 11 -11.44 -47.37 54.15
CA ASN A 11 -10.64 -48.25 53.30
C ASN A 11 -11.50 -49.06 52.27
N ILE A 12 -10.93 -49.36 51.10
CA ILE A 12 -10.88 -50.67 50.38
C ILE A 12 -12.16 -51.50 50.05
N LEU A 13 -12.24 -51.88 48.75
CA LEU A 13 -12.93 -53.03 48.09
C LEU A 13 -14.48 -53.19 48.14
N GLY A 14 -15.05 -53.46 46.96
CA GLY A 14 -16.43 -53.93 46.75
C GLY A 14 -16.82 -53.77 45.27
N GLY A 15 -17.26 -54.85 44.60
CA GLY A 15 -17.55 -54.84 43.16
C GLY A 15 -19.03 -54.95 42.80
N VAL A 16 -19.29 -54.92 41.49
CA VAL A 16 -20.56 -55.29 40.81
C VAL A 16 -21.75 -54.33 40.97
N SER A 17 -22.05 -53.59 39.90
CA SER A 17 -23.39 -53.63 39.27
C SER A 17 -23.38 -52.95 37.89
N ALA A 18 -23.84 -53.66 36.85
CA ALA A 18 -23.89 -53.16 35.47
C ALA A 18 -25.13 -52.29 35.17
N SER A 19 -25.76 -51.71 36.20
CA SER A 19 -27.01 -50.94 36.11
C SER A 19 -26.78 -49.45 35.84
N ALA A 20 -25.71 -48.85 36.38
CA ALA A 20 -25.45 -47.42 36.26
C ALA A 20 -25.23 -46.96 34.81
N ALA A 21 -24.53 -47.76 34.00
CA ALA A 21 -24.29 -47.46 32.58
C ALA A 21 -25.60 -47.46 31.75
N ALA A 22 -26.52 -48.38 32.05
CA ALA A 22 -27.82 -48.44 31.37
C ALA A 22 -28.70 -47.22 31.73
N ALA A 23 -28.68 -46.77 32.99
CA ALA A 23 -29.39 -45.57 33.42
C ALA A 23 -28.85 -44.30 32.73
N ALA A 24 -27.52 -44.17 32.58
CA ALA A 24 -26.91 -43.05 31.87
C ALA A 24 -27.26 -43.04 30.37
N ALA A 25 -27.28 -44.20 29.71
CA ALA A 25 -27.68 -44.32 28.31
C ALA A 25 -29.16 -43.98 28.08
N ALA A 26 -30.06 -44.38 28.99
CA ALA A 26 -31.47 -44.03 28.95
C ALA A 26 -31.72 -42.53 29.19
N ALA A 27 -30.95 -41.89 30.08
CA ALA A 27 -30.99 -40.45 30.27
C ALA A 27 -30.53 -39.68 29.01
N ALA A 28 -29.50 -40.18 28.32
CA ALA A 28 -28.99 -39.58 27.10
C ALA A 28 -30.00 -39.66 25.93
N SER A 29 -30.73 -40.78 25.76
CA SER A 29 -31.76 -40.91 24.72
C SER A 29 -33.03 -40.11 25.04
N ALA A 30 -33.39 -39.98 26.32
CA ALA A 30 -34.45 -39.06 26.76
C ALA A 30 -34.08 -37.58 26.49
N ALA A 31 -32.84 -37.18 26.77
CA ALA A 31 -32.36 -35.82 26.49
C ALA A 31 -32.31 -35.54 24.98
N ALA A 32 -31.80 -36.49 24.17
CA ALA A 32 -31.75 -36.35 22.72
C ALA A 32 -33.15 -36.22 22.09
N SER A 33 -34.12 -37.03 22.52
CA SER A 33 -35.51 -36.94 22.04
C SER A 33 -36.22 -35.67 22.51
N GLN A 34 -35.93 -35.16 23.71
CA GLN A 34 -36.40 -33.84 24.14
C GLN A 34 -35.77 -32.69 23.32
N GLN A 35 -34.47 -32.72 23.03
CA GLN A 35 -33.85 -31.70 22.16
C GLN A 35 -34.37 -31.76 20.73
N GLN A 36 -34.58 -32.95 20.17
CA GLN A 36 -35.14 -33.11 18.82
C GLN A 36 -36.61 -32.65 18.76
N SER A 37 -37.38 -32.87 19.83
CA SER A 37 -38.72 -32.32 20.02
C SER A 37 -38.70 -30.79 20.13
N GLN A 38 -37.77 -30.20 20.90
CA GLN A 38 -37.61 -28.74 20.99
C GLN A 38 -37.17 -28.11 19.66
N PHE A 39 -36.32 -28.79 18.87
CA PHE A 39 -35.95 -28.33 17.52
C PHE A 39 -37.13 -28.40 16.55
N LEU A 40 -38.00 -29.40 16.67
CA LEU A 40 -39.27 -29.48 15.93
C LEU A 40 -40.25 -28.40 16.36
N MET A 41 -40.40 -28.13 17.68
CA MET A 41 -41.24 -27.03 18.18
C MET A 41 -40.72 -25.66 17.75
N ALA A 42 -39.41 -25.43 17.77
CA ALA A 42 -38.80 -24.20 17.25
C ALA A 42 -39.08 -24.01 15.74
N ARG A 43 -39.15 -25.11 14.97
CA ARG A 43 -39.54 -25.09 13.55
C ARG A 43 -41.06 -24.94 13.34
N PHE A 44 -41.87 -25.23 14.34
CA PHE A 44 -43.33 -24.99 14.39
C PHE A 44 -43.71 -23.63 15.03
N MET A 45 -42.76 -22.91 15.62
CA MET A 45 -42.93 -21.56 16.20
C MET A 45 -42.12 -20.49 15.45
N VAL A 46 -41.91 -20.69 14.15
CA VAL A 46 -41.75 -19.56 13.24
C VAL A 46 -43.10 -18.82 13.22
N PRO A 47 -43.15 -17.48 13.35
CA PRO A 47 -44.38 -16.74 13.10
C PRO A 47 -44.90 -17.10 11.70
N SER A 48 -46.18 -17.44 11.59
CA SER A 48 -46.82 -17.60 10.29
C SER A 48 -46.84 -16.24 9.60
N LEU A 49 -45.86 -16.02 8.72
CA LEU A 49 -45.88 -14.94 7.72
C LEU A 49 -47.25 -14.97 7.05
N ASP A 50 -47.88 -13.81 6.89
CA ASP A 50 -49.11 -13.70 6.10
C ASP A 50 -48.85 -14.26 4.70
N ASP A 51 -49.85 -14.88 4.05
CA ASP A 51 -49.75 -15.29 2.65
C ASP A 51 -49.31 -14.11 1.76
N ALA A 52 -49.68 -12.88 2.14
CA ALA A 52 -49.21 -11.64 1.52
C ALA A 52 -47.69 -11.40 1.69
N GLU A 53 -47.12 -11.67 2.87
CA GLU A 53 -45.69 -11.54 3.16
C GLU A 53 -44.88 -12.66 2.52
N LEU A 54 -45.39 -13.90 2.55
CA LEU A 54 -44.80 -15.05 1.88
C LEU A 54 -44.74 -14.79 0.35
N ALA A 55 -45.85 -14.39 -0.25
CA ALA A 55 -45.91 -14.05 -1.67
C ALA A 55 -45.07 -12.81 -2.03
N GLN A 56 -44.78 -11.91 -1.08
CA GLN A 56 -43.81 -10.81 -1.27
C GLN A 56 -42.38 -11.34 -1.29
N LEU A 57 -41.99 -12.16 -0.31
CA LEU A 57 -40.68 -12.80 -0.25
C LEU A 57 -40.40 -13.71 -1.46
N GLU A 58 -41.40 -14.42 -1.98
CA GLU A 58 -41.27 -15.21 -3.20
C GLU A 58 -41.10 -14.34 -4.45
N ARG A 59 -41.83 -13.22 -4.57
CA ARG A 59 -41.63 -12.23 -5.65
C ARG A 59 -40.23 -11.61 -5.58
N ASP A 60 -39.78 -11.16 -4.40
CA ASP A 60 -38.44 -10.61 -4.22
C ASP A 60 -37.33 -11.65 -4.49
N ARG A 61 -37.58 -12.93 -4.21
CA ARG A 61 -36.68 -14.04 -4.57
C ARG A 61 -36.66 -14.30 -6.08
N ALA A 62 -37.82 -14.23 -6.75
CA ALA A 62 -37.92 -14.36 -8.20
C ALA A 62 -37.18 -13.21 -8.92
N ASP A 63 -37.40 -11.96 -8.49
CA ASP A 63 -36.71 -10.78 -9.02
C ASP A 63 -35.20 -10.86 -8.83
N ARG A 64 -34.72 -11.20 -7.62
CA ARG A 64 -33.29 -11.44 -7.36
C ARG A 64 -32.70 -12.50 -8.31
N SER A 65 -33.48 -13.52 -8.68
CA SER A 65 -33.07 -14.59 -9.61
C SER A 65 -33.04 -14.11 -11.06
N GLN A 66 -34.08 -13.40 -11.52
CA GLN A 66 -34.14 -12.82 -12.87
C GLN A 66 -33.08 -11.73 -13.10
N PHE A 67 -32.77 -10.96 -12.06
CA PHE A 67 -31.69 -9.97 -12.07
C PHE A 67 -30.34 -10.64 -12.31
N VAL A 68 -30.03 -11.69 -11.55
CA VAL A 68 -28.78 -12.47 -11.72
C VAL A 68 -28.74 -13.12 -13.10
N GLN A 69 -29.83 -13.72 -13.59
CA GLN A 69 -29.88 -14.30 -14.94
C GLN A 69 -29.67 -13.24 -16.03
N SER A 70 -30.31 -12.08 -15.94
CA SER A 70 -30.13 -10.99 -16.91
C SER A 70 -28.69 -10.45 -16.88
N LEU A 71 -28.11 -10.30 -15.68
CA LEU A 71 -26.72 -9.89 -15.50
C LEU A 71 -25.77 -10.93 -16.10
N MET A 72 -25.93 -12.22 -15.80
CA MET A 72 -25.15 -13.33 -16.39
C MET A 72 -25.19 -13.32 -17.93
N LEU A 73 -26.38 -13.22 -18.52
CA LEU A 73 -26.56 -13.20 -19.98
C LEU A 73 -25.85 -12.01 -20.65
N SER A 74 -25.94 -10.83 -20.02
CA SER A 74 -25.30 -9.60 -20.53
C SER A 74 -23.78 -9.55 -20.34
N THR A 75 -23.19 -10.42 -19.50
CA THR A 75 -21.78 -10.33 -19.08
C THR A 75 -20.90 -11.53 -19.48
N ILE A 76 -21.44 -12.75 -19.50
CA ILE A 76 -20.59 -13.96 -19.62
C ILE A 76 -20.31 -14.36 -21.06
N ALA A 77 -19.03 -14.48 -21.39
CA ALA A 77 -18.55 -15.33 -22.49
C ALA A 77 -18.30 -16.77 -21.99
N ASN A 78 -18.53 -17.76 -22.87
CA ASN A 78 -18.09 -19.15 -22.73
C ASN A 78 -18.62 -19.97 -21.51
N VAL A 79 -19.89 -20.39 -21.58
CA VAL A 79 -20.41 -21.52 -20.76
C VAL A 79 -19.65 -22.83 -21.02
N GLN A 80 -19.10 -23.01 -22.22
CA GLN A 80 -18.42 -24.25 -22.66
C GLN A 80 -17.15 -24.63 -21.87
N ALA A 81 -16.61 -23.74 -21.04
CA ALA A 81 -15.48 -24.05 -20.14
C ALA A 81 -15.89 -24.37 -18.69
N PHE A 82 -17.13 -24.04 -18.27
CA PHE A 82 -17.49 -24.00 -16.84
C PHE A 82 -18.80 -24.69 -16.42
N SER A 83 -19.61 -25.24 -17.33
CA SER A 83 -20.75 -26.08 -16.92
C SER A 83 -20.92 -27.36 -17.74
N LYS A 84 -20.55 -28.49 -17.10
CA LYS A 84 -21.28 -29.76 -17.17
C LYS A 84 -21.50 -30.25 -15.73
N ASN A 85 -22.72 -30.05 -15.22
CA ASN A 85 -23.41 -30.78 -14.15
C ASN A 85 -24.35 -29.85 -13.36
N ALA A 86 -25.48 -29.48 -13.98
CA ALA A 86 -26.61 -28.82 -13.30
C ALA A 86 -27.99 -29.34 -13.76
N GLU A 87 -28.04 -30.17 -14.81
CA GLU A 87 -29.23 -30.87 -15.32
C GLU A 87 -28.78 -32.24 -15.85
N ASN A 88 -28.96 -33.29 -15.03
CA ASN A 88 -28.98 -34.72 -15.38
C ASN A 88 -29.01 -35.54 -14.07
N ASN A 89 -30.20 -35.66 -13.46
CA ASN A 89 -30.42 -36.56 -12.32
C ASN A 89 -31.91 -36.92 -12.08
N VAL A 90 -32.81 -36.63 -13.03
CA VAL A 90 -34.27 -36.89 -12.91
C VAL A 90 -34.91 -37.28 -14.27
N THR A 91 -34.28 -38.17 -15.04
CA THR A 91 -34.85 -38.70 -16.32
C THR A 91 -34.47 -40.13 -16.70
N ASP A 92 -33.37 -40.68 -16.19
CA ASP A 92 -32.67 -41.81 -16.85
C ASP A 92 -33.25 -43.22 -16.57
N GLU A 93 -34.50 -43.33 -16.13
CA GLU A 93 -35.16 -44.62 -15.84
C GLU A 93 -36.34 -44.99 -16.77
N LEU A 94 -36.62 -44.20 -17.83
CA LEU A 94 -37.81 -44.41 -18.69
C LEU A 94 -37.58 -44.49 -20.21
N ASN A 95 -36.34 -44.46 -20.73
CA ASN A 95 -36.07 -44.57 -22.17
C ASN A 95 -35.10 -45.69 -22.59
N LEU A 96 -34.99 -46.75 -21.77
CA LEU A 96 -34.54 -48.05 -22.26
C LEU A 96 -35.67 -48.72 -23.07
N LEU A 97 -35.87 -48.33 -24.33
CA LEU A 97 -36.49 -49.12 -25.42
C LEU A 97 -36.69 -48.30 -26.71
N ASN A 98 -35.63 -48.01 -27.48
CA ASN A 98 -35.76 -48.08 -28.95
C ASN A 98 -34.46 -48.28 -29.73
N LEU A 99 -34.63 -48.82 -30.94
CA LEU A 99 -33.63 -49.10 -31.97
C LEU A 99 -33.07 -47.78 -32.56
N GLY A 100 -31.86 -47.68 -33.14
CA GLY A 100 -30.84 -48.69 -33.43
C GLY A 100 -30.40 -48.67 -34.91
N ASN A 101 -29.10 -48.50 -35.19
CA ASN A 101 -28.42 -48.64 -36.50
C ASN A 101 -28.79 -47.64 -37.64
N ILE A 102 -27.99 -47.42 -38.70
CA ILE A 102 -26.51 -47.35 -38.87
C ILE A 102 -26.18 -46.68 -40.24
N ASN A 103 -25.16 -45.79 -40.31
CA ASN A 103 -24.39 -45.36 -41.51
C ASN A 103 -25.18 -44.85 -42.77
N ASN A 104 -24.61 -44.38 -43.90
CA ASN A 104 -23.21 -44.34 -44.37
C ASN A 104 -22.90 -43.21 -45.39
N SER A 105 -21.62 -42.81 -45.44
CA SER A 105 -20.82 -42.31 -46.59
C SER A 105 -21.44 -41.58 -47.81
N SER A 106 -20.88 -40.41 -48.15
CA SER A 106 -20.53 -40.03 -49.55
C SER A 106 -19.42 -38.95 -49.56
N LEU A 107 -18.74 -38.73 -50.70
CA LEU A 107 -17.34 -38.23 -50.73
C LEU A 107 -16.94 -37.70 -52.13
N ASN A 108 -16.67 -36.39 -52.32
CA ASN A 108 -15.93 -35.73 -53.44
C ASN A 108 -16.15 -34.19 -53.43
N ARG A 109 -15.42 -33.31 -54.16
CA ARG A 109 -13.98 -33.12 -54.46
C ARG A 109 -13.84 -32.00 -55.51
N ASN A 110 -12.78 -31.17 -55.42
CA ASN A 110 -12.13 -30.42 -56.53
C ASN A 110 -12.94 -29.30 -57.24
N THR A 111 -12.36 -28.29 -57.94
CA THR A 111 -11.07 -27.55 -57.88
C THR A 111 -11.11 -26.36 -58.86
N LYS A 112 -10.30 -25.30 -58.61
CA LYS A 112 -9.74 -24.32 -59.60
C LYS A 112 -10.72 -23.37 -60.33
N LYS A 113 -10.30 -22.24 -60.96
CA LYS A 113 -9.18 -21.26 -60.78
C LYS A 113 -9.36 -20.13 -61.84
N ASP A 114 -8.54 -19.07 -61.75
CA ASP A 114 -8.25 -18.04 -62.79
C ASP A 114 -9.38 -16.98 -62.96
N ALA A 115 -9.17 -15.65 -62.95
CA ALA A 115 -8.20 -14.71 -63.59
C ALA A 115 -8.66 -14.28 -65.01
N ASP A 116 -8.46 -13.04 -65.51
CA ASP A 116 -7.71 -11.86 -65.04
C ASP A 116 -8.27 -10.54 -65.66
N GLU A 117 -7.46 -9.46 -65.76
CA GLU A 117 -7.66 -8.15 -66.46
C GLU A 117 -8.41 -7.06 -65.66
N GLN A 118 -7.91 -5.82 -65.44
CA GLN A 118 -7.28 -4.76 -66.27
C GLN A 118 -8.32 -3.89 -67.04
N GLN A 119 -8.18 -2.56 -67.24
CA GLN A 119 -6.99 -1.68 -67.13
C GLN A 119 -7.35 -0.17 -66.90
N ASP A 120 -6.39 0.60 -66.35
CA ASP A 120 -6.05 2.05 -66.49
C ASP A 120 -7.08 3.22 -66.66
N GLY A 121 -6.69 4.38 -66.10
CA GLY A 121 -7.24 5.72 -66.41
C GLY A 121 -6.81 6.81 -65.40
N ALA A 122 -6.07 7.86 -65.81
CA ALA A 122 -5.36 8.75 -64.88
C ALA A 122 -5.54 10.28 -65.14
N ALA A 123 -5.53 11.06 -64.04
CA ALA A 123 -5.33 12.52 -63.94
C ALA A 123 -6.40 13.43 -64.63
N ASN A 124 -6.54 14.75 -64.36
CA ASN A 124 -5.63 15.73 -63.72
C ASN A 124 -6.35 17.03 -63.24
N ASN A 125 -5.64 17.87 -62.47
CA ASN A 125 -5.76 19.34 -62.32
C ASN A 125 -7.02 20.06 -61.73
N ASN A 126 -6.77 20.75 -60.61
CA ASN A 126 -6.96 22.20 -60.35
C ASN A 126 -8.27 22.96 -60.69
N ASN A 127 -8.82 23.67 -59.69
CA ASN A 127 -8.66 25.14 -59.63
C ASN A 127 -9.04 25.78 -58.28
N ASN A 128 -8.51 26.98 -58.02
CA ASN A 128 -8.79 27.81 -56.83
C ASN A 128 -10.06 28.66 -56.99
N ASN A 129 -10.64 29.15 -55.87
CA ASN A 129 -10.70 30.59 -55.60
C ASN A 129 -11.27 30.98 -54.22
N ASN A 130 -10.92 32.19 -53.77
CA ASN A 130 -11.36 32.80 -52.51
C ASN A 130 -12.78 33.42 -52.62
N ASN A 131 -13.51 33.52 -51.50
CA ASN A 131 -13.77 34.83 -50.85
C ASN A 131 -14.56 34.72 -49.53
N GLY A 132 -14.62 35.84 -48.79
CA GLY A 132 -15.07 35.95 -47.40
C GLY A 132 -16.59 36.07 -47.15
N PRO A 133 -16.99 36.48 -45.93
CA PRO A 133 -18.28 36.13 -45.33
C PRO A 133 -19.43 37.10 -45.64
N ILE A 134 -20.67 36.59 -45.57
CA ILE A 134 -21.91 37.36 -45.66
C ILE A 134 -22.86 36.97 -44.52
N LEU A 135 -23.31 37.97 -43.75
CA LEU A 135 -24.40 37.86 -42.77
C LEU A 135 -25.77 38.06 -43.46
N PRO A 136 -26.78 37.28 -43.06
CA PRO A 136 -28.05 37.88 -42.63
C PRO A 136 -28.42 37.38 -41.21
N GLN A 137 -28.58 38.27 -40.23
CA GLN A 137 -29.80 39.03 -39.89
C GLN A 137 -30.86 38.27 -39.08
N ASN A 138 -31.40 38.95 -38.07
CA ASN A 138 -32.34 38.42 -37.08
C ASN A 138 -33.70 38.02 -37.69
N GLY A 139 -34.16 36.80 -37.39
CA GLY A 139 -35.56 36.41 -37.47
C GLY A 139 -36.11 36.04 -36.08
N LYS A 140 -36.79 36.97 -35.40
CA LYS A 140 -37.50 36.66 -34.14
C LYS A 140 -38.88 36.08 -34.46
N SER A 141 -39.10 34.82 -34.11
CA SER A 141 -40.45 34.25 -33.96
C SER A 141 -40.53 33.46 -32.65
N SER A 142 -41.41 33.88 -31.74
CA SER A 142 -41.55 33.30 -30.41
C SER A 142 -42.46 32.07 -30.41
N LEU A 143 -41.96 30.95 -29.91
CA LEU A 143 -42.79 29.91 -29.30
C LEU A 143 -42.23 29.59 -27.91
N THR A 144 -43.13 29.50 -26.93
CA THR A 144 -42.81 29.42 -25.51
C THR A 144 -42.52 27.99 -25.09
N ALA A 145 -41.30 27.72 -24.61
CA ALA A 145 -41.03 26.51 -23.84
C ALA A 145 -41.58 26.66 -22.41
N PRO A 146 -42.29 25.67 -21.86
CA PRO A 146 -42.76 25.69 -20.48
C PRO A 146 -41.63 25.41 -19.47
N PHE A 147 -41.87 25.85 -18.24
CA PHE A 147 -41.02 25.71 -17.05
C PHE A 147 -40.31 24.35 -16.89
N GLY A 148 -39.02 24.38 -16.53
CA GLY A 148 -38.25 23.18 -16.21
C GLY A 148 -36.75 23.36 -15.97
N ALA A 149 -36.27 24.58 -15.68
CA ALA A 149 -34.84 24.82 -15.43
C ALA A 149 -34.45 24.36 -14.01
N SER A 150 -33.99 23.12 -13.88
CA SER A 150 -33.31 22.64 -12.66
C SER A 150 -31.98 23.37 -12.48
N ASN A 151 -31.55 23.54 -11.22
CA ASN A 151 -30.21 24.08 -10.93
C ASN A 151 -29.14 23.10 -11.46
N PRO A 152 -28.14 23.56 -12.23
CA PRO A 152 -27.08 22.71 -12.79
C PRO A 152 -26.02 22.28 -11.74
N SER A 153 -26.45 22.09 -10.49
CA SER A 153 -25.65 21.68 -9.34
C SER A 153 -26.34 20.63 -8.47
N VAL A 154 -27.52 20.13 -8.91
CA VAL A 154 -28.33 19.13 -8.21
C VAL A 154 -28.60 17.95 -9.15
N PRO A 155 -28.35 16.69 -8.74
CA PRO A 155 -28.65 15.52 -9.58
C PRO A 155 -30.17 15.39 -9.80
N PRO A 156 -30.65 15.01 -11.00
CA PRO A 156 -32.07 14.82 -11.24
C PRO A 156 -32.65 13.65 -10.42
N GLU A 157 -33.79 13.86 -9.77
CA GLU A 157 -34.36 12.92 -8.80
C GLU A 157 -34.83 11.59 -9.42
N ASP A 158 -35.17 11.57 -10.72
CA ASP A 158 -35.69 10.40 -11.45
C ASP A 158 -34.62 9.59 -12.22
N GLU A 159 -33.32 9.85 -12.05
CA GLU A 159 -32.27 9.09 -12.74
C GLU A 159 -32.18 7.63 -12.27
N GLN A 160 -32.11 6.70 -13.23
CA GLN A 160 -31.89 5.28 -12.98
C GLN A 160 -30.49 4.85 -13.43
N VAL A 161 -29.95 3.80 -12.83
CA VAL A 161 -28.66 3.22 -13.23
C VAL A 161 -28.90 2.19 -14.33
N VAL A 162 -28.37 2.47 -15.51
CA VAL A 162 -28.52 1.64 -16.71
C VAL A 162 -27.19 0.97 -17.03
N MET A 163 -27.17 -0.36 -17.08
CA MET A 163 -26.03 -1.14 -17.56
C MET A 163 -26.27 -1.59 -19.00
N THR A 164 -25.28 -1.34 -19.86
CA THR A 164 -25.30 -1.65 -21.30
C THR A 164 -23.99 -2.33 -21.73
N PRO A 165 -24.03 -3.57 -22.24
CA PRO A 165 -22.87 -4.17 -22.90
C PRO A 165 -22.46 -3.34 -24.13
N ARG A 166 -21.18 -2.98 -24.24
CA ARG A 166 -20.62 -2.20 -25.37
C ARG A 166 -19.76 -3.03 -26.30
N GLY A 167 -19.04 -4.04 -25.79
CA GLY A 167 -18.18 -4.89 -26.62
C GLY A 167 -17.88 -6.23 -25.94
N LYS A 168 -17.65 -7.26 -26.75
CA LYS A 168 -17.38 -8.64 -26.30
C LYS A 168 -16.47 -9.35 -27.28
N THR A 169 -15.40 -9.95 -26.78
CA THR A 169 -14.42 -10.74 -27.54
C THR A 169 -14.13 -12.05 -26.79
N ALA A 170 -13.26 -12.90 -27.33
CA ALA A 170 -12.86 -14.14 -26.64
C ALA A 170 -12.16 -13.90 -25.29
N ASN A 171 -11.45 -12.78 -25.15
CA ASN A 171 -10.58 -12.49 -24.00
C ASN A 171 -10.98 -11.23 -23.22
N SER A 172 -11.99 -10.47 -23.67
CA SER A 172 -12.40 -9.23 -23.02
C SER A 172 -13.89 -8.90 -23.18
N THR A 173 -14.48 -8.31 -22.15
CA THR A 173 -15.87 -7.82 -22.09
C THR A 173 -15.88 -6.38 -21.60
N VAL A 174 -16.61 -5.51 -22.30
CA VAL A 174 -16.74 -4.07 -21.99
C VAL A 174 -18.20 -3.74 -21.67
N LEU A 175 -18.42 -3.22 -20.47
CA LEU A 175 -19.73 -2.89 -19.92
C LEU A 175 -19.78 -1.41 -19.55
N LEU A 176 -20.78 -0.68 -20.02
CA LEU A 176 -21.05 0.69 -19.62
C LEU A 176 -22.14 0.71 -18.54
N ILE A 177 -21.89 1.35 -17.41
CA ILE A 177 -22.88 1.59 -16.36
C ILE A 177 -23.02 3.11 -16.21
N GLU A 178 -24.20 3.65 -16.52
CA GLU A 178 -24.44 5.09 -16.53
C GLU A 178 -25.73 5.48 -15.80
N ARG A 179 -25.75 6.67 -15.21
CA ARG A 179 -26.98 7.31 -14.72
C ARG A 179 -27.71 7.94 -15.90
N LYS A 180 -29.02 7.71 -16.01
CA LYS A 180 -29.84 8.25 -17.11
C LYS A 180 -31.31 8.37 -16.73
N LEU A 181 -31.98 9.40 -17.24
CA LEU A 181 -33.44 9.48 -17.26
C LEU A 181 -33.99 8.52 -18.32
N VAL A 182 -34.74 7.50 -17.90
CA VAL A 182 -35.31 6.47 -18.80
C VAL A 182 -36.80 6.69 -18.96
N GLN A 183 -37.18 7.38 -20.04
CA GLN A 183 -38.58 7.72 -20.35
C GLN A 183 -39.39 6.53 -20.91
N GLN A 184 -38.72 5.59 -21.59
CA GLN A 184 -39.32 4.36 -22.10
C GLN A 184 -38.35 3.19 -21.91
N VAL A 185 -38.90 2.04 -21.54
CA VAL A 185 -38.18 0.79 -21.26
C VAL A 185 -38.49 -0.17 -22.41
N GLY A 186 -37.46 -0.62 -23.13
CA GLY A 186 -37.63 -1.51 -24.29
C GLY A 186 -37.72 -3.00 -23.90
N ASP A 187 -38.39 -3.80 -24.73
CA ASP A 187 -38.69 -5.23 -24.50
C ASP A 187 -37.45 -6.10 -24.18
N ARG A 188 -36.26 -5.70 -24.67
CA ARG A 188 -34.99 -6.41 -24.48
C ARG A 188 -34.16 -5.86 -23.31
N THR A 189 -34.83 -5.31 -22.31
CA THR A 189 -34.23 -4.88 -21.04
C THR A 189 -34.73 -5.74 -19.87
N HIS A 190 -34.22 -5.49 -18.67
CA HIS A 190 -34.76 -5.98 -17.41
C HIS A 190 -34.67 -4.85 -16.38
N VAL A 191 -35.83 -4.39 -15.91
CA VAL A 191 -35.94 -3.48 -14.76
C VAL A 191 -35.92 -4.34 -13.52
N ALA A 192 -34.97 -4.09 -12.62
CA ALA A 192 -34.85 -4.85 -11.39
C ALA A 192 -35.84 -4.34 -10.33
N GLY A 193 -36.51 -5.24 -9.60
CA GLY A 193 -37.37 -4.90 -8.46
C GLY A 193 -36.72 -5.19 -7.10
N GLY A 194 -37.54 -5.25 -6.05
CA GLY A 194 -37.10 -5.43 -4.65
C GLY A 194 -35.97 -4.48 -4.24
N ASP A 195 -34.95 -5.01 -3.56
CA ASP A 195 -33.71 -4.30 -3.19
C ASP A 195 -32.94 -3.68 -4.37
N HIS A 196 -33.31 -4.00 -5.61
CA HIS A 196 -32.59 -3.63 -6.84
C HIS A 196 -33.36 -2.61 -7.69
N ARG A 197 -34.54 -2.16 -7.24
CA ARG A 197 -35.32 -1.06 -7.81
C ARG A 197 -34.44 0.13 -8.23
N GLY A 198 -34.65 0.62 -9.45
CA GLY A 198 -33.87 1.72 -10.04
C GLY A 198 -32.57 1.31 -10.75
N ILE A 199 -32.37 0.00 -10.97
CA ILE A 199 -31.33 -0.55 -11.86
C ILE A 199 -32.02 -1.18 -13.08
N ILE A 200 -31.50 -0.87 -14.28
CA ILE A 200 -31.94 -1.43 -15.56
C ILE A 200 -30.75 -2.13 -16.23
N ILE A 201 -30.97 -3.36 -16.70
CA ILE A 201 -30.01 -4.14 -17.49
C ILE A 201 -30.50 -4.22 -18.94
N ASN A 202 -29.72 -3.66 -19.87
CA ASN A 202 -29.92 -3.85 -21.30
C ASN A 202 -29.30 -5.21 -21.71
N LYS A 203 -30.07 -6.06 -22.41
CA LYS A 203 -29.62 -7.42 -22.77
C LYS A 203 -28.84 -7.47 -24.10
N ASP A 204 -28.92 -6.41 -24.89
CA ASP A 204 -28.26 -6.30 -26.20
C ASP A 204 -26.97 -5.46 -26.14
N THR A 205 -25.99 -5.84 -26.96
CA THR A 205 -24.79 -5.04 -27.21
C THR A 205 -25.14 -3.84 -28.08
N VAL A 206 -25.08 -2.63 -27.53
CA VAL A 206 -25.41 -1.39 -28.27
C VAL A 206 -24.18 -0.92 -29.07
N THR A 207 -24.01 -1.51 -30.25
CA THR A 207 -23.10 -1.03 -31.29
C THR A 207 -23.74 0.16 -32.03
N ASP A 208 -23.91 1.28 -31.33
CA ASP A 208 -24.41 2.52 -31.93
C ASP A 208 -23.24 3.43 -32.33
N PRO A 209 -22.88 3.52 -33.64
CA PRO A 209 -21.75 4.31 -34.12
C PRO A 209 -22.01 5.83 -34.09
N LYS A 210 -23.15 6.28 -33.54
CA LYS A 210 -23.50 7.70 -33.40
C LYS A 210 -23.31 8.27 -31.99
N GLN A 211 -22.74 7.48 -31.07
CA GLN A 211 -22.31 7.94 -29.75
C GLN A 211 -20.79 7.79 -29.57
N GLU A 212 -20.02 8.62 -30.29
CA GLU A 212 -18.66 8.95 -29.85
C GLU A 212 -18.76 9.75 -28.54
N ARG A 213 -18.64 9.06 -27.41
CA ARG A 213 -18.55 9.69 -26.09
C ARG A 213 -17.21 10.44 -26.00
N PRO A 214 -17.14 11.63 -25.38
CA PRO A 214 -15.85 12.25 -25.07
C PRO A 214 -14.93 11.26 -24.33
N PRO A 215 -13.60 11.39 -24.44
CA PRO A 215 -12.67 10.53 -23.73
C PRO A 215 -12.95 10.54 -22.22
N ALA A 216 -12.72 9.40 -21.57
CA ALA A 216 -12.88 9.29 -20.12
C ALA A 216 -11.94 10.25 -19.41
N GLN A 217 -12.48 11.04 -18.47
CA GLN A 217 -11.72 12.06 -17.76
C GLN A 217 -10.67 11.43 -16.82
N LEU A 218 -10.95 10.22 -16.34
CA LEU A 218 -10.05 9.45 -15.49
C LEU A 218 -10.15 7.95 -15.80
N SER A 219 -9.04 7.22 -15.67
CA SER A 219 -9.07 5.75 -15.69
C SER A 219 -8.18 5.14 -14.62
N LEU A 220 -8.65 4.05 -14.01
CA LEU A 220 -7.93 3.24 -13.05
C LEU A 220 -7.87 1.81 -13.57
N GLU A 221 -6.75 1.13 -13.39
CA GLU A 221 -6.59 -0.28 -13.77
C GLU A 221 -6.05 -1.09 -12.58
N PHE A 222 -6.60 -2.28 -12.36
CA PHE A 222 -6.10 -3.22 -11.38
C PHE A 222 -6.20 -4.65 -11.89
N ARG A 223 -5.41 -5.56 -11.32
CA ARG A 223 -5.26 -6.94 -11.76
C ARG A 223 -5.68 -7.88 -10.64
N VAL A 224 -6.46 -8.88 -11.02
CA VAL A 224 -6.93 -9.96 -10.14
C VAL A 224 -6.33 -11.28 -10.61
N PHE A 225 -6.01 -12.15 -9.65
CA PHE A 225 -5.45 -13.48 -9.90
C PHE A 225 -6.54 -14.51 -9.62
N LEU A 226 -7.18 -14.99 -10.68
CA LEU A 226 -8.32 -15.89 -10.63
C LEU A 226 -7.85 -17.34 -10.53
N VAL A 227 -8.52 -18.14 -9.71
CA VAL A 227 -8.33 -19.59 -9.63
C VAL A 227 -9.58 -20.27 -10.17
N SER A 228 -9.41 -21.12 -11.18
CA SER A 228 -10.49 -21.92 -11.75
C SER A 228 -10.97 -22.96 -10.73
N ALA A 229 -12.21 -22.86 -10.26
CA ALA A 229 -12.80 -23.85 -9.34
C ALA A 229 -12.90 -25.26 -9.96
N ASN A 230 -12.97 -25.36 -11.28
CA ASN A 230 -13.14 -26.63 -12.01
C ASN A 230 -11.81 -27.28 -12.42
N THR A 231 -10.78 -26.47 -12.73
CA THR A 231 -9.50 -26.96 -13.29
C THR A 231 -8.28 -26.66 -12.43
N GLY A 232 -8.42 -25.91 -11.34
CA GLY A 232 -7.30 -25.45 -10.49
C GLY A 232 -6.36 -24.44 -11.15
N GLN A 233 -6.51 -24.18 -12.45
CA GLN A 233 -5.63 -23.29 -13.21
C GLN A 233 -5.73 -21.85 -12.73
N HIS A 234 -4.59 -21.17 -12.70
CA HIS A 234 -4.51 -19.75 -12.39
C HIS A 234 -4.58 -18.92 -13.68
N SER A 235 -5.18 -17.74 -13.60
CA SER A 235 -5.18 -16.77 -14.70
C SER A 235 -5.16 -15.34 -14.17
N GLN A 236 -4.50 -14.46 -14.90
CA GLN A 236 -4.44 -13.04 -14.58
C GLN A 236 -5.44 -12.27 -15.45
N GLU A 237 -6.34 -11.54 -14.80
CA GLU A 237 -7.27 -10.61 -15.45
C GLU A 237 -6.91 -9.17 -15.08
N SER A 238 -6.88 -8.29 -16.08
CA SER A 238 -6.94 -6.84 -15.89
C SER A 238 -8.41 -6.38 -15.84
N ARG A 239 -8.69 -5.48 -14.91
CA ARG A 239 -9.97 -4.79 -14.73
C ARG A 239 -9.70 -3.29 -14.81
N LYS A 240 -10.18 -2.66 -15.88
CA LYS A 240 -10.02 -1.23 -16.12
C LYS A 240 -11.36 -0.51 -15.95
N LEU A 241 -11.36 0.50 -15.09
CA LEU A 241 -12.48 1.38 -14.82
C LEU A 241 -12.20 2.72 -15.51
N ARG A 242 -13.09 3.18 -16.37
CA ARG A 242 -13.06 4.51 -16.99
C ARG A 242 -14.22 5.35 -16.45
N PHE A 243 -13.94 6.57 -16.03
CA PHE A 243 -14.91 7.44 -15.34
C PHE A 243 -15.28 8.66 -16.19
N TRP A 244 -16.56 9.01 -16.16
CA TRP A 244 -17.10 10.29 -16.60
C TRP A 244 -17.89 10.92 -15.46
N PHE A 245 -17.55 12.16 -15.14
CA PHE A 245 -18.18 12.98 -14.11
C PHE A 245 -19.21 13.92 -14.75
N ARG A 246 -20.02 14.58 -13.91
CA ARG A 246 -20.96 15.61 -14.39
C ARG A 246 -20.25 16.90 -14.77
N GLU A 247 -20.87 17.66 -15.67
CA GLU A 247 -20.32 18.91 -16.25
C GLU A 247 -20.00 20.00 -15.22
N TRP A 248 -20.61 19.94 -14.04
CA TRP A 248 -20.33 20.86 -12.93
C TRP A 248 -19.13 20.45 -12.05
N ILE A 249 -18.60 19.24 -12.19
CA ILE A 249 -17.40 18.76 -11.50
C ILE A 249 -16.20 18.99 -12.42
N GLN A 250 -15.69 20.21 -12.46
CA GLN A 250 -14.58 20.61 -13.35
C GLN A 250 -13.20 20.54 -12.69
N GLU A 251 -13.14 20.42 -11.37
CA GLU A 251 -11.89 20.28 -10.61
C GLU A 251 -11.38 18.83 -10.65
N GLY A 252 -10.24 18.62 -11.32
CA GLY A 252 -9.61 17.30 -11.45
C GLY A 252 -9.27 16.64 -10.10
N ASP A 253 -8.93 17.45 -9.09
CA ASP A 253 -8.69 17.02 -7.71
C ASP A 253 -9.94 16.35 -7.10
N VAL A 254 -11.11 16.94 -7.29
CA VAL A 254 -12.40 16.40 -6.82
C VAL A 254 -12.75 15.13 -7.59
N GLN A 255 -12.59 15.13 -8.92
CA GLN A 255 -12.78 13.94 -9.76
C GLN A 255 -11.92 12.76 -9.28
N ALA A 256 -10.63 13.00 -9.03
CA ALA A 256 -9.70 11.96 -8.61
C ALA A 256 -9.99 11.47 -7.18
N HIS A 257 -10.40 12.34 -6.26
CA HIS A 257 -10.81 11.96 -4.91
C HIS A 257 -12.08 11.09 -4.93
N VAL A 258 -13.11 11.51 -5.66
CA VAL A 258 -14.38 10.77 -5.83
C VAL A 258 -14.14 9.38 -6.43
N ALA A 259 -13.34 9.27 -7.49
CA ALA A 259 -13.01 7.97 -8.08
C ALA A 259 -12.10 7.11 -7.18
N GLN A 260 -11.25 7.72 -6.35
CA GLN A 260 -10.44 6.97 -5.39
C GLN A 260 -11.31 6.33 -4.31
N ASP A 261 -12.23 7.08 -3.71
CA ASP A 261 -13.06 6.52 -2.63
C ASP A 261 -14.09 5.53 -3.19
N PHE A 262 -14.64 5.77 -4.39
CA PHE A 262 -15.40 4.77 -5.14
C PHE A 262 -14.63 3.45 -5.29
N PHE A 263 -13.36 3.52 -5.72
CA PHE A 263 -12.51 2.34 -5.86
C PHE A 263 -12.20 1.68 -4.50
N ARG A 264 -11.80 2.46 -3.48
CA ARG A 264 -11.50 1.95 -2.13
C ARG A 264 -12.71 1.22 -1.53
N GLU A 265 -13.92 1.75 -1.72
CA GLU A 265 -15.15 1.09 -1.26
C GLU A 265 -15.44 -0.18 -2.09
N LEU A 266 -15.29 -0.12 -3.43
CA LEU A 266 -15.47 -1.26 -4.34
C LEU A 266 -14.61 -2.46 -3.94
N VAL A 267 -13.33 -2.23 -3.62
CA VAL A 267 -12.37 -3.27 -3.22
C VAL A 267 -12.22 -3.49 -1.71
N SER A 268 -13.09 -2.87 -0.90
CA SER A 268 -13.08 -2.98 0.57
C SER A 268 -12.98 -4.43 1.09
N PRO A 269 -12.02 -4.76 1.99
CA PRO A 269 -11.73 -6.14 2.42
C PRO A 269 -12.89 -6.97 2.98
N LYS A 270 -13.92 -6.32 3.53
CA LYS A 270 -15.10 -7.00 4.11
C LYS A 270 -16.16 -7.36 3.06
N GLU A 271 -16.11 -6.71 1.90
CA GLU A 271 -17.18 -6.70 0.90
C GLU A 271 -16.65 -6.81 -0.54
N PHE A 272 -15.42 -7.30 -0.75
CA PHE A 272 -14.88 -7.47 -2.09
C PHE A 272 -15.56 -8.64 -2.81
N PRO A 273 -16.21 -8.43 -3.97
CA PRO A 273 -16.92 -9.49 -4.66
C PRO A 273 -15.94 -10.47 -5.34
N ARG A 274 -16.11 -11.76 -5.04
CA ARG A 274 -15.24 -12.85 -5.54
C ARG A 274 -15.66 -13.39 -6.92
N ASP A 275 -16.73 -12.85 -7.49
CA ASP A 275 -17.35 -13.27 -8.75
C ASP A 275 -17.71 -12.06 -9.63
N TYR A 276 -17.91 -12.29 -10.93
CA TYR A 276 -18.25 -11.23 -11.88
C TYR A 276 -19.61 -10.58 -11.60
N VAL A 277 -20.62 -11.37 -11.26
CA VAL A 277 -21.99 -10.89 -11.01
C VAL A 277 -21.99 -9.97 -9.79
N GLY A 278 -21.37 -10.40 -8.68
CA GLY A 278 -21.16 -9.60 -7.48
C GLY A 278 -20.34 -8.34 -7.74
N PHE A 279 -19.27 -8.41 -8.54
CA PHE A 279 -18.41 -7.26 -8.85
C PHE A 279 -19.18 -6.16 -9.60
N ILE A 280 -19.87 -6.53 -10.67
CA ILE A 280 -20.63 -5.61 -11.52
C ILE A 280 -21.88 -5.11 -10.77
N LYS A 281 -22.52 -5.98 -9.97
CA LYS A 281 -23.60 -5.60 -9.04
C LYS A 281 -23.15 -4.57 -8.00
N LYS A 282 -21.92 -4.65 -7.48
CA LYS A 282 -21.40 -3.67 -6.52
C LYS A 282 -21.18 -2.31 -7.17
N ILE A 283 -20.60 -2.26 -8.37
CA ILE A 283 -20.45 -1.02 -9.17
C ILE A 283 -21.82 -0.35 -9.41
N MET A 284 -22.83 -1.13 -9.84
CA MET A 284 -24.21 -0.64 -10.01
C MET A 284 -24.90 -0.22 -8.69
N LYS A 285 -24.38 -0.63 -7.53
CA LYS A 285 -24.93 -0.33 -6.19
C LYS A 285 -24.18 0.77 -5.43
N GLN A 286 -23.00 1.17 -5.92
CA GLN A 286 -22.23 2.32 -5.44
C GLN A 286 -22.62 3.57 -6.20
N LEU A 287 -22.74 3.47 -7.53
CA LEU A 287 -23.76 4.25 -8.25
C LEU A 287 -25.15 3.89 -7.69
N GLN A 288 -26.19 4.64 -8.06
CA GLN A 288 -27.50 4.63 -7.37
C GLN A 288 -27.43 5.14 -5.92
N LYS A 289 -26.68 4.49 -5.00
CA LYS A 289 -26.67 4.87 -3.57
C LYS A 289 -25.82 6.10 -3.24
N GLY A 290 -24.70 6.30 -3.93
CA GLY A 290 -23.73 7.36 -3.67
C GLY A 290 -23.02 7.81 -4.94
N TYR A 291 -21.95 8.59 -4.80
CA TYR A 291 -21.15 9.09 -5.92
C TYR A 291 -22.01 9.71 -7.03
N ASN A 292 -22.81 10.72 -6.67
CA ASN A 292 -23.74 11.40 -7.58
C ASN A 292 -23.00 12.29 -8.60
N GLU A 293 -21.73 12.57 -8.33
CA GLU A 293 -20.74 13.29 -9.14
C GLU A 293 -20.33 12.47 -10.39
N ILE A 294 -20.42 11.13 -10.30
CA ILE A 294 -20.11 10.22 -11.40
C ILE A 294 -21.36 10.03 -12.27
N GLN A 295 -21.27 10.42 -13.54
CA GLN A 295 -22.33 10.21 -14.53
C GLN A 295 -22.26 8.78 -15.11
N ALA A 296 -21.05 8.25 -15.35
CA ALA A 296 -20.85 6.91 -15.89
C ALA A 296 -19.52 6.27 -15.48
N VAL A 297 -19.52 4.94 -15.39
CA VAL A 297 -18.34 4.08 -15.28
C VAL A 297 -18.40 3.04 -16.39
N GLU A 298 -17.36 2.96 -17.22
CA GLU A 298 -17.15 1.82 -18.11
C GLU A 298 -16.17 0.84 -17.45
N VAL A 299 -16.49 -0.45 -17.54
CA VAL A 299 -15.76 -1.57 -16.97
C VAL A 299 -15.28 -2.45 -18.12
N GLU A 300 -13.97 -2.42 -18.38
CA GLU A 300 -13.30 -3.37 -19.28
C GLU A 300 -12.66 -4.48 -18.44
N LEU A 301 -13.17 -5.70 -18.62
CA LEU A 301 -12.61 -6.93 -18.07
C LEU A 301 -11.78 -7.59 -19.17
N ARG A 302 -10.53 -7.96 -18.90
CA ARG A 302 -9.62 -8.54 -19.91
C ARG A 302 -8.70 -9.60 -19.32
N ILE A 303 -8.85 -10.84 -19.79
CA ILE A 303 -7.93 -11.94 -19.52
C ILE A 303 -6.60 -11.65 -20.22
N LEU A 304 -5.50 -11.71 -19.47
CA LEU A 304 -4.14 -11.50 -19.98
C LEU A 304 -3.47 -12.84 -20.29
N GLU A 305 -3.17 -13.64 -19.26
CA GLU A 305 -2.38 -14.87 -19.35
C GLU A 305 -2.93 -15.94 -18.39
N GLN A 306 -2.69 -17.22 -18.73
CA GLN A 306 -2.83 -18.33 -17.79
C GLN A 306 -1.48 -18.59 -17.11
N THR A 307 -1.45 -18.65 -15.78
CA THR A 307 -0.22 -18.90 -15.01
C THR A 307 -0.24 -20.29 -14.41
N SER A 308 0.94 -20.91 -14.27
CA SER A 308 1.10 -22.23 -13.64
C SER A 308 1.04 -22.19 -12.11
N ALA A 309 1.16 -20.99 -11.52
CA ALA A 309 1.15 -20.74 -10.09
C ALA A 309 0.47 -19.37 -9.80
N PRO A 310 -0.01 -19.14 -8.57
CA PRO A 310 -0.39 -17.80 -8.13
C PRO A 310 0.89 -16.94 -7.93
N PRO A 311 0.78 -15.61 -7.97
CA PRO A 311 1.91 -14.74 -7.61
C PRO A 311 2.30 -14.93 -6.14
N SER A 312 3.58 -14.72 -5.83
CA SER A 312 4.03 -14.62 -4.44
C SER A 312 3.40 -13.40 -3.78
N ARG A 313 2.49 -13.65 -2.83
CA ARG A 313 1.86 -12.63 -1.97
C ARG A 313 2.97 -11.85 -1.24
N PRO A 314 2.97 -10.50 -1.25
CA PRO A 314 3.80 -9.72 -0.33
C PRO A 314 3.38 -10.06 1.10
N LEU A 315 4.29 -10.62 1.91
CA LEU A 315 3.96 -11.12 3.24
C LEU A 315 3.23 -10.07 4.08
N SER A 316 2.15 -10.48 4.75
CA SER A 316 1.56 -9.64 5.79
C SER A 316 2.49 -9.61 7.00
N PHE A 317 2.39 -8.56 7.82
CA PHE A 317 3.23 -8.45 9.02
C PHE A 317 3.04 -9.64 9.98
N GLU A 318 1.83 -10.22 9.99
CA GLU A 318 1.51 -11.38 10.81
C GLU A 318 2.05 -12.69 10.21
N ASP A 319 2.09 -12.84 8.88
CA ASP A 319 2.77 -13.98 8.24
C ASP A 319 4.28 -13.98 8.56
N SER A 320 4.93 -12.81 8.50
CA SER A 320 6.36 -12.65 8.81
C SER A 320 6.74 -12.85 10.28
N GLN A 321 5.78 -12.98 11.21
CA GLN A 321 6.06 -13.29 12.62
C GLN A 321 6.21 -14.80 12.90
N PHE A 322 5.83 -15.67 11.97
CA PHE A 322 5.92 -17.13 12.12
C PHE A 322 6.91 -17.78 11.13
N GLU A 323 7.51 -16.99 10.25
CA GLU A 323 8.59 -17.46 9.37
C GLU A 323 9.89 -17.56 10.17
N VAL A 324 10.46 -18.77 10.25
CA VAL A 324 11.78 -18.98 10.86
C VAL A 324 12.80 -18.23 10.01
N VAL A 325 13.42 -17.19 10.58
CA VAL A 325 14.38 -16.34 9.86
C VAL A 325 15.50 -17.22 9.30
N PRO A 326 15.71 -17.27 7.97
CA PRO A 326 16.70 -18.16 7.40
C PRO A 326 18.11 -17.69 7.73
N LEU A 327 18.94 -18.63 8.17
CA LEU A 327 20.36 -18.39 8.45
C LEU A 327 21.12 -18.26 7.13
N THR A 328 21.40 -17.04 6.69
CA THR A 328 22.20 -16.75 5.48
C THR A 328 23.28 -15.69 5.73
N PRO A 329 24.35 -15.64 4.92
CA PRO A 329 25.36 -14.57 5.00
C PRO A 329 24.77 -13.17 4.83
N GLU A 330 23.79 -13.01 3.96
CA GLU A 330 23.11 -11.75 3.70
C GLU A 330 22.28 -11.31 4.92
N LYS A 331 21.63 -12.26 5.61
CA LYS A 331 20.84 -11.98 6.80
C LYS A 331 21.69 -11.67 8.04
N ILE A 332 22.82 -12.37 8.23
CA ILE A 332 23.79 -12.01 9.28
C ILE A 332 24.42 -10.64 8.99
N LEU A 333 24.74 -10.33 7.72
CA LEU A 333 25.22 -9.01 7.35
C LEU A 333 24.19 -7.92 7.64
N GLU A 334 22.92 -8.13 7.29
CA GLU A 334 21.82 -7.19 7.58
C GLU A 334 21.73 -6.89 9.09
N LEU A 335 21.78 -7.93 9.95
CA LEU A 335 21.69 -7.74 11.40
C LEU A 335 22.90 -6.96 11.96
N ILE A 336 24.12 -7.22 11.45
CA ILE A 336 25.34 -6.45 11.80
C ILE A 336 25.24 -5.00 11.34
N GLU A 337 24.71 -4.74 10.14
CA GLU A 337 24.46 -3.40 9.62
C GLU A 337 23.36 -2.66 10.42
N GLN A 338 22.31 -3.36 10.87
CA GLN A 338 21.27 -2.80 11.73
C GLN A 338 21.78 -2.37 13.11
N ALA A 339 22.66 -3.15 13.76
CA ALA A 339 23.22 -2.77 15.07
C ALA A 339 24.41 -1.80 15.01
N TYR A 340 25.05 -1.61 13.84
CA TYR A 340 26.17 -0.67 13.68
C TYR A 340 25.83 0.72 14.27
N PRO A 341 26.70 1.38 15.06
CA PRO A 341 28.11 1.05 15.31
C PRO A 341 28.37 0.10 16.50
N ASN A 342 27.35 -0.52 17.10
CA ASN A 342 27.56 -1.52 18.13
C ASN A 342 28.18 -2.80 17.53
N PRO A 343 29.13 -3.46 18.23
CA PRO A 343 29.50 -4.83 17.93
C PRO A 343 28.43 -5.84 18.39
N ILE A 344 28.22 -6.92 17.63
CA ILE A 344 27.33 -8.05 18.00
C ILE A 344 28.17 -9.32 18.22
N THR A 345 27.78 -10.20 19.14
CA THR A 345 28.39 -11.54 19.30
C THR A 345 27.59 -12.64 18.59
N PRO A 346 28.22 -13.77 18.20
CA PRO A 346 27.48 -14.96 17.76
C PRO A 346 26.49 -15.47 18.83
N GLU A 347 26.88 -15.40 20.11
CA GLU A 347 26.06 -15.84 21.26
C GLU A 347 24.75 -15.03 21.42
N ASP A 348 24.71 -13.78 20.93
CA ASP A 348 23.51 -12.95 20.94
C ASP A 348 22.64 -13.24 19.70
N LEU A 349 23.24 -13.28 18.49
CA LEU A 349 22.52 -13.61 17.25
C LEU A 349 21.85 -14.99 17.31
N SER A 350 22.54 -15.99 17.85
CA SER A 350 22.04 -17.34 18.09
C SER A 350 20.76 -17.33 18.93
N LYS A 351 20.76 -16.60 20.06
CA LYS A 351 19.62 -16.53 20.99
C LYS A 351 18.44 -15.76 20.44
N ASP A 352 18.70 -14.64 19.77
CA ASP A 352 17.65 -13.73 19.32
C ASP A 352 16.91 -14.25 18.07
N ASN A 353 17.54 -15.15 17.29
CA ASN A 353 16.95 -15.75 16.08
C ASN A 353 16.68 -17.27 16.19
N GLY A 354 17.19 -17.95 17.22
CA GLY A 354 17.05 -19.40 17.41
C GLY A 354 17.97 -20.25 16.53
N TRP A 355 19.16 -19.74 16.20
CA TRP A 355 20.16 -20.43 15.36
C TRP A 355 21.28 -21.08 16.18
N GLU A 356 21.97 -22.06 15.62
CA GLU A 356 23.15 -22.67 16.24
C GLU A 356 24.37 -21.72 16.21
N GLU A 357 25.02 -21.54 17.36
CA GLU A 357 26.10 -20.56 17.54
C GLU A 357 27.32 -20.83 16.63
N GLU A 358 27.61 -22.11 16.37
CA GLU A 358 28.72 -22.53 15.50
C GLU A 358 28.47 -22.18 14.02
N GLU A 359 27.25 -22.32 13.52
CA GLU A 359 26.88 -21.98 12.14
C GLU A 359 26.91 -20.46 11.92
N VAL A 360 26.38 -19.70 12.89
CA VAL A 360 26.46 -18.23 12.91
C VAL A 360 27.92 -17.76 12.89
N LEU A 361 28.79 -18.38 13.69
CA LEU A 361 30.22 -18.05 13.74
C LEU A 361 30.93 -18.37 12.41
N GLN A 362 30.65 -19.51 11.77
CA GLN A 362 31.20 -19.84 10.46
C GLN A 362 30.83 -18.79 9.40
N ILE A 363 29.58 -18.35 9.38
CA ILE A 363 29.10 -17.32 8.44
C ILE A 363 29.74 -15.95 8.76
N MET A 364 29.90 -15.58 10.03
CA MET A 364 30.62 -14.36 10.42
C MET A 364 32.09 -14.39 9.99
N LEU A 365 32.77 -15.54 10.08
CA LEU A 365 34.14 -15.70 9.59
C LEU A 365 34.22 -15.54 8.06
N LEU A 366 33.27 -16.11 7.31
CA LEU A 366 33.16 -15.93 5.86
C LEU A 366 32.89 -14.46 5.47
N LEU A 367 32.05 -13.73 6.21
CA LEU A 367 31.83 -12.30 5.98
C LEU A 367 33.06 -11.45 6.33
N LYS A 368 33.88 -11.89 7.28
CA LYS A 368 35.17 -11.27 7.62
C LYS A 368 36.23 -11.54 6.55
N GLU A 369 36.28 -12.74 5.98
CA GLU A 369 37.16 -13.07 4.85
C GLU A 369 36.81 -12.28 3.58
N ARG A 370 35.52 -12.01 3.35
CA ARG A 370 35.03 -11.08 2.32
C ARG A 370 35.37 -9.60 2.60
N GLY A 371 35.98 -9.26 3.75
CA GLY A 371 36.33 -7.89 4.11
C GLY A 371 35.13 -7.00 4.49
N LEU A 372 33.95 -7.59 4.73
CA LEU A 372 32.72 -6.85 5.02
C LEU A 372 32.62 -6.47 6.51
N ILE A 373 33.07 -7.35 7.41
CA ILE A 373 33.01 -7.16 8.87
C ILE A 373 34.37 -7.40 9.55
N LYS A 374 34.64 -6.70 10.66
CA LYS A 374 35.82 -6.88 11.50
C LYS A 374 35.49 -7.47 12.85
N SER A 375 36.34 -8.38 13.33
CA SER A 375 36.32 -8.88 14.70
C SER A 375 36.91 -7.84 15.65
N MET A 376 36.17 -7.56 16.71
CA MET A 376 36.51 -6.67 17.83
C MET A 376 36.89 -7.52 19.07
N GLU A 377 37.02 -6.90 20.23
CA GLU A 377 37.26 -7.61 21.49
C GLU A 377 36.11 -8.58 21.85
N TYR A 378 36.42 -9.60 22.65
CA TYR A 378 35.47 -10.56 23.23
C TYR A 378 34.57 -11.31 22.22
N ASN A 379 35.12 -11.68 21.05
CA ASN A 379 34.42 -12.38 19.97
C ASN A 379 33.17 -11.64 19.45
N SER A 380 33.19 -10.31 19.51
CA SER A 380 32.18 -9.46 18.89
C SER A 380 32.64 -8.99 17.49
N PHE A 381 31.69 -8.66 16.62
CA PHE A 381 31.94 -8.27 15.23
C PHE A 381 31.17 -6.99 14.88
N THR A 382 31.72 -6.15 14.00
CA THR A 382 31.05 -4.95 13.50
C THR A 382 31.41 -4.67 12.04
N ARG A 383 30.61 -3.85 11.36
CA ARG A 383 30.75 -3.54 9.93
C ARG A 383 32.03 -2.76 9.63
N ILE A 384 32.70 -3.09 8.52
CA ILE A 384 33.78 -2.29 7.93
C ILE A 384 33.19 -1.27 6.97
N HIS A 385 33.70 -0.04 7.00
CA HIS A 385 33.58 0.92 5.90
C HIS A 385 34.92 0.98 5.16
N HIS A 386 34.91 0.93 3.82
CA HIS A 386 36.15 0.84 3.04
C HIS A 386 36.97 2.15 3.00
N ASP A 387 36.40 3.28 3.45
CA ASP A 387 37.11 4.53 3.80
C ASP A 387 37.94 4.41 5.12
N ASP A 388 38.42 3.21 5.49
CA ASP A 388 39.00 2.84 6.82
C ASP A 388 40.32 3.59 7.18
N LYS A 389 40.80 4.51 6.32
CA LYS A 389 41.94 5.41 6.58
C LYS A 389 41.58 6.68 7.36
N GLU A 390 40.30 7.06 7.38
CA GLU A 390 39.83 8.33 8.00
C GLU A 390 39.03 8.11 9.30
N ILE A 391 38.87 6.85 9.75
CA ILE A 391 38.08 6.49 10.92
C ILE A 391 38.90 6.65 12.21
N LYS A 392 38.60 7.71 12.95
CA LYS A 392 39.26 8.06 14.22
C LYS A 392 38.51 7.42 15.39
N ILE A 393 39.02 6.31 15.91
CA ILE A 393 38.49 5.68 17.13
C ILE A 393 38.85 6.55 18.34
N VAL A 394 37.85 6.98 19.10
CA VAL A 394 38.02 7.94 20.22
C VAL A 394 37.30 7.51 21.49
N LYS A 395 37.92 7.72 22.66
CA LYS A 395 37.29 7.47 23.98
C LYS A 395 36.23 8.52 24.34
N GLN A 396 36.41 9.74 23.82
CA GLN A 396 35.53 10.89 23.93
C GLN A 396 35.75 11.76 22.69
N MET A 397 34.72 12.45 22.21
CA MET A 397 34.86 13.35 21.06
C MET A 397 35.86 14.48 21.36
N PRO A 398 36.81 14.80 20.45
CA PRO A 398 37.72 15.93 20.64
C PRO A 398 36.96 17.25 20.76
N THR A 399 37.49 18.18 21.55
CA THR A 399 36.95 19.55 21.65
C THR A 399 37.17 20.29 20.33
N ILE A 400 36.15 20.34 19.48
CA ILE A 400 36.19 21.03 18.20
C ILE A 400 36.07 22.54 18.44
N ALA A 401 36.98 23.32 17.84
CA ALA A 401 37.02 24.78 17.93
C ALA A 401 35.70 25.43 17.47
N SER A 402 35.32 26.56 18.07
CA SER A 402 34.00 27.19 17.89
C SER A 402 33.63 27.48 16.42
N ASN A 403 34.60 27.78 15.56
CA ASN A 403 34.41 28.03 14.11
C ASN A 403 34.50 26.76 13.23
N LYS A 404 34.74 25.58 13.83
CA LYS A 404 34.74 24.27 13.14
C LYS A 404 33.60 23.35 13.61
N GLN A 405 32.80 23.81 14.56
CA GLN A 405 31.57 23.14 14.99
C GLN A 405 30.56 23.10 13.83
N PRO A 406 29.83 21.99 13.65
CA PRO A 406 28.78 21.90 12.63
C PRO A 406 27.56 22.73 13.06
N THR A 407 26.86 23.29 12.07
CA THR A 407 25.59 24.02 12.25
C THR A 407 24.37 23.18 11.86
N ILE A 408 24.59 22.06 11.16
CA ILE A 408 23.55 21.12 10.74
C ILE A 408 23.88 19.71 11.23
N ALA A 409 22.90 19.04 11.84
CA ALA A 409 22.93 17.62 12.12
C ALA A 409 22.08 16.84 11.13
N ILE A 410 22.56 15.65 10.74
CA ILE A 410 21.80 14.65 9.99
C ILE A 410 21.70 13.39 10.85
N ILE A 411 20.48 12.88 11.04
CA ILE A 411 20.19 11.65 11.76
C ILE A 411 19.62 10.64 10.76
N THR A 412 20.27 9.49 10.63
CA THR A 412 19.79 8.34 9.85
C THR A 412 19.54 7.16 10.77
N ALA A 413 18.62 6.26 10.41
CA ALA A 413 18.35 5.06 11.17
C ALA A 413 19.04 3.83 10.58
N GLN A 414 18.86 3.56 9.28
CA GLN A 414 19.39 2.38 8.61
C GLN A 414 20.83 2.60 8.09
N TYR A 415 21.53 1.50 7.77
CA TYR A 415 22.92 1.57 7.31
C TYR A 415 23.06 2.11 5.88
N CYS A 416 22.16 1.71 4.96
CA CYS A 416 22.10 2.24 3.59
C CYS A 416 21.82 3.76 3.55
N GLU A 417 21.03 4.28 4.48
CA GLU A 417 20.79 5.71 4.67
C GLU A 417 22.08 6.44 5.08
N LYS A 418 22.84 5.88 6.03
CA LYS A 418 24.13 6.45 6.46
C LYS A 418 25.14 6.49 5.31
N LEU A 419 25.23 5.42 4.52
CA LEU A 419 26.08 5.37 3.32
C LEU A 419 25.65 6.41 2.28
N ALA A 420 24.36 6.55 2.01
CA ALA A 420 23.81 7.53 1.08
C ALA A 420 24.13 8.98 1.52
N VAL A 421 23.97 9.30 2.81
CA VAL A 421 24.33 10.61 3.38
C VAL A 421 25.85 10.84 3.32
N ASP A 422 26.67 9.84 3.68
CA ASP A 422 28.13 9.95 3.67
C ASP A 422 28.76 9.99 2.25
N ALA A 423 27.97 9.73 1.22
CA ALA A 423 28.32 9.94 -0.19
C ALA A 423 28.00 11.37 -0.69
N MET A 424 27.20 12.14 0.07
CA MET A 424 26.90 13.56 -0.18
C MET A 424 27.88 14.51 0.53
N LEU A 425 28.62 14.03 1.54
CA LEU A 425 29.55 14.81 2.35
C LEU A 425 30.93 14.99 1.69
N GLU A 426 31.38 16.24 1.60
CA GLU A 426 32.75 16.59 1.22
C GLU A 426 33.66 16.72 2.44
N ASN A 427 34.98 16.50 2.27
CA ASN A 427 36.01 16.71 3.30
C ASN A 427 35.63 16.07 4.66
N LYS A 428 35.26 14.78 4.61
CA LYS A 428 34.65 14.07 5.72
C LYS A 428 35.69 13.47 6.69
N GLU A 429 35.36 13.45 7.97
CA GLU A 429 36.09 12.73 9.01
C GLU A 429 35.11 11.94 9.88
N THR A 430 35.32 10.62 10.02
CA THR A 430 34.44 9.77 10.82
C THR A 430 35.08 9.48 12.18
N PHE A 431 34.37 9.81 13.26
CA PHE A 431 34.76 9.50 14.63
C PHE A 431 33.87 8.38 15.17
N VAL A 432 34.47 7.33 15.70
CA VAL A 432 33.73 6.22 16.33
C VAL A 432 34.10 6.13 17.80
N ARG A 433 33.08 6.22 18.66
CA ARG A 433 33.20 6.03 20.11
C ARG A 433 32.57 4.70 20.50
N TYR A 434 33.40 3.65 20.54
CA TYR A 434 33.04 2.41 21.20
C TYR A 434 33.04 2.61 22.72
N THR A 435 32.12 1.93 23.43
CA THR A 435 32.06 1.99 24.89
C THR A 435 33.01 1.01 25.57
N THR A 436 33.49 1.37 26.75
CA THR A 436 34.13 0.42 27.68
C THR A 436 33.18 -0.74 28.00
N VAL A 437 33.65 -1.98 27.87
CA VAL A 437 32.84 -3.17 28.16
C VAL A 437 32.67 -3.33 29.67
N GLY A 438 31.42 -3.36 30.15
CA GLY A 438 31.11 -3.58 31.55
C GLY A 438 30.98 -5.07 31.88
N THR A 439 31.89 -5.59 32.71
CA THR A 439 31.62 -6.80 33.49
C THR A 439 30.70 -6.46 34.66
N LEU A 440 29.74 -7.33 34.95
CA LEU A 440 28.98 -7.24 36.20
C LEU A 440 29.93 -7.57 37.37
N PRO A 441 29.88 -6.83 38.50
CA PRO A 441 30.58 -7.23 39.72
C PRO A 441 30.07 -8.60 40.18
N GLU A 442 30.98 -9.50 40.55
CA GLU A 442 30.66 -10.81 41.11
C GLU A 442 30.27 -10.69 42.60
N THR A 443 29.28 -9.86 42.92
CA THR A 443 28.71 -9.76 44.27
C THR A 443 27.63 -10.84 44.46
N PRO A 444 27.86 -11.88 45.30
CA PRO A 444 26.92 -12.98 45.45
C PRO A 444 25.72 -12.58 46.33
N ILE A 445 24.62 -12.18 45.69
CA ILE A 445 23.35 -11.95 46.41
C ILE A 445 22.69 -13.30 46.72
N ASN A 446 22.96 -13.80 47.94
CA ASN A 446 22.25 -14.85 48.66
C ASN A 446 21.87 -16.14 47.89
N GLY A 447 22.79 -17.11 47.91
CA GLY A 447 22.48 -18.54 48.09
C GLY A 447 21.82 -19.33 46.95
N LEU A 448 21.24 -18.68 45.93
CA LEU A 448 20.56 -19.35 44.83
C LEU A 448 21.44 -19.43 43.58
N GLN A 449 22.22 -20.52 43.47
CA GLN A 449 22.97 -20.87 42.25
C GLN A 449 22.02 -21.27 41.11
N ARG A 450 21.46 -20.28 40.42
CA ARG A 450 21.07 -20.42 39.01
C ARG A 450 22.26 -20.05 38.14
N ASN A 451 22.58 -20.89 37.15
CA ASN A 451 23.66 -20.67 36.17
C ASN A 451 23.36 -19.48 35.23
N ARG A 452 23.39 -18.26 35.77
CA ARG A 452 23.43 -17.02 35.01
C ARG A 452 24.88 -16.77 34.60
N ARG A 453 25.28 -17.25 33.42
CA ARG A 453 26.51 -16.78 32.74
C ARG A 453 26.52 -15.25 32.80
N SER A 454 27.65 -14.65 33.18
CA SER A 454 27.73 -13.20 33.39
C SER A 454 27.50 -12.46 32.07
N ARG A 455 26.29 -11.90 31.89
CA ARG A 455 25.93 -11.06 30.74
C ARG A 455 26.81 -9.81 30.75
N ARG A 456 27.90 -9.86 29.96
CA ARG A 456 28.70 -8.67 29.61
C ARG A 456 27.77 -7.67 28.95
N ARG A 457 27.81 -6.41 29.36
CA ARG A 457 27.03 -5.35 28.72
C ARG A 457 27.98 -4.37 28.04
N PHE A 458 27.92 -4.37 26.72
CA PHE A 458 28.35 -3.24 25.91
C PHE A 458 27.39 -2.06 26.19
N GLY A 459 27.90 -0.83 26.11
CA GLY A 459 27.08 0.37 26.12
C GLY A 459 26.80 0.85 24.69
N GLU A 460 26.05 1.94 24.59
CA GLU A 460 25.73 2.62 23.33
C GLU A 460 27.01 3.14 22.65
N SER A 461 27.47 2.45 21.61
CA SER A 461 28.53 2.97 20.73
C SER A 461 27.94 4.06 19.83
N ASN A 462 28.73 5.08 19.50
CA ASN A 462 28.26 6.23 18.71
C ASN A 462 29.21 6.48 17.53
N VAL A 463 28.66 6.89 16.39
CA VAL A 463 29.38 7.25 15.17
C VAL A 463 29.00 8.65 14.72
N TYR A 464 29.99 9.49 14.43
CA TYR A 464 29.79 10.86 13.96
C TYR A 464 30.70 11.13 12.76
N THR A 465 30.12 11.40 11.59
CA THR A 465 30.88 11.79 10.39
C THR A 465 30.68 13.28 10.17
N LEU A 466 31.74 14.06 10.40
CA LEU A 466 31.72 15.50 10.13
C LEU A 466 32.18 15.76 8.70
N GLY A 467 31.49 16.63 7.97
CA GLY A 467 31.82 16.98 6.58
C GLY A 467 31.27 18.36 6.19
N ASN A 468 31.37 18.72 4.92
CA ASN A 468 30.75 19.90 4.35
C ASN A 468 29.66 19.51 3.34
N ILE A 469 28.63 20.35 3.23
CA ILE A 469 27.72 20.41 2.07
C ILE A 469 27.57 21.89 1.72
N GLY A 470 28.06 22.29 0.54
CA GLY A 470 28.13 23.70 0.15
C GLY A 470 28.89 24.53 1.20
N ALA A 471 28.27 25.62 1.67
CA ALA A 471 28.82 26.49 2.70
C ALA A 471 28.66 25.96 4.15
N HIS A 472 27.92 24.86 4.37
CA HIS A 472 27.53 24.40 5.69
C HIS A 472 28.45 23.30 6.23
N ARG A 473 28.85 23.42 7.51
CA ARG A 473 29.56 22.36 8.24
C ARG A 473 28.53 21.44 8.88
N ILE A 474 28.64 20.15 8.57
CA ILE A 474 27.64 19.11 8.84
C ILE A 474 28.20 18.07 9.82
N VAL A 475 27.34 17.44 10.61
CA VAL A 475 27.60 16.14 11.25
C VAL A 475 26.48 15.14 10.94
N SER A 476 26.81 13.98 10.39
CA SER A 476 25.88 12.85 10.24
C SER A 476 26.11 11.80 11.34
N THR A 477 25.04 11.20 11.84
CA THR A 477 25.07 10.05 12.75
C THR A 477 24.07 8.98 12.32
N LYS A 478 24.36 7.73 12.65
CA LYS A 478 23.43 6.61 12.49
C LYS A 478 22.96 6.18 13.89
N LEU A 479 21.66 5.98 14.06
CA LEU A 479 21.08 5.45 15.30
C LEU A 479 21.61 4.01 15.57
N PRO A 480 21.91 3.65 16.83
CA PRO A 480 22.63 2.42 17.17
C PRO A 480 21.72 1.19 17.35
N SER A 481 20.41 1.40 17.39
CA SER A 481 19.37 0.38 17.49
C SER A 481 18.06 0.99 16.95
N ILE A 482 17.19 0.14 16.41
CA ILE A 482 16.07 0.53 15.56
C ILE A 482 14.82 -0.27 15.98
N GLY A 483 13.64 0.35 15.87
CA GLY A 483 12.35 -0.30 16.08
C GLY A 483 11.61 0.13 17.35
N SER A 484 10.46 -0.51 17.58
CA SER A 484 9.47 -0.13 18.60
C SER A 484 9.72 -0.69 20.00
N THR A 485 10.82 -1.42 20.23
CA THR A 485 11.20 -1.86 21.58
C THR A 485 11.56 -0.64 22.42
N ARG A 486 11.26 -0.67 23.72
CA ARG A 486 11.60 0.44 24.62
C ARG A 486 13.11 0.67 24.66
N GLU A 487 13.88 -0.40 24.54
CA GLU A 487 15.34 -0.41 24.51
C GLU A 487 15.87 0.30 23.26
N ALA A 488 15.32 0.03 22.06
CA ALA A 488 15.66 0.75 20.83
C ALA A 488 15.23 2.22 20.88
N MET A 489 13.99 2.51 21.29
CA MET A 489 13.50 3.89 21.43
C MET A 489 14.36 4.71 22.40
N THR A 490 14.77 4.12 23.53
CA THR A 490 15.66 4.77 24.51
C THR A 490 17.04 5.04 23.91
N ALA A 491 17.63 4.06 23.20
CA ALA A 491 18.93 4.21 22.56
C ALA A 491 18.92 5.30 21.47
N ALA A 492 17.87 5.35 20.64
CA ALA A 492 17.72 6.37 19.61
C ALA A 492 17.59 7.79 20.18
N GLY A 493 16.79 7.97 21.25
CA GLY A 493 16.67 9.25 21.96
C GLY A 493 17.96 9.65 22.68
N ASN A 494 18.65 8.69 23.31
CA ASN A 494 19.96 8.91 23.92
C ASN A 494 21.00 9.37 22.89
N THR A 495 21.13 8.69 21.74
CA THR A 495 22.07 9.11 20.67
C THR A 495 21.72 10.49 20.12
N THR A 496 20.44 10.79 19.93
CA THR A 496 19.98 12.13 19.49
C THR A 496 20.36 13.22 20.50
N THR A 497 20.11 12.99 21.79
CA THR A 497 20.49 13.94 22.86
C THR A 497 22.02 14.06 23.02
N ARG A 498 22.76 12.94 22.85
CA ARG A 498 24.24 12.95 22.86
C ARG A 498 24.82 13.76 21.69
N LEU A 499 24.23 13.67 20.51
CA LEU A 499 24.60 14.46 19.32
C LEU A 499 24.44 15.95 19.62
N LEU A 500 23.22 16.37 19.97
CA LEU A 500 22.87 17.79 20.19
C LEU A 500 23.63 18.41 21.38
N GLY A 501 23.91 17.64 22.43
CA GLY A 501 24.74 18.08 23.57
C GLY A 501 26.25 18.13 23.28
N THR A 502 26.74 17.35 22.30
CA THR A 502 28.14 17.37 21.86
C THR A 502 28.40 18.53 20.88
N PHE A 503 27.47 18.76 19.96
CA PHE A 503 27.58 19.76 18.89
C PHE A 503 26.59 20.90 19.15
N GLN A 504 26.91 21.72 20.15
CA GLN A 504 25.97 22.70 20.70
C GLN A 504 25.56 23.82 19.72
N LYS A 505 26.31 24.02 18.63
CA LYS A 505 25.99 24.94 17.52
C LYS A 505 25.09 24.33 16.42
N VAL A 506 24.62 23.09 16.56
CA VAL A 506 23.64 22.51 15.62
C VAL A 506 22.31 23.21 15.80
N ASP A 507 21.98 24.10 14.87
CA ASP A 507 20.73 24.87 14.88
C ASP A 507 19.66 24.18 14.01
N TYR A 508 20.08 23.47 12.96
CA TYR A 508 19.19 22.74 12.05
C TYR A 508 19.35 21.21 12.17
N VAL A 509 18.24 20.48 12.24
CA VAL A 509 18.25 19.00 12.29
C VAL A 509 17.50 18.37 11.12
N PHE A 510 18.18 17.54 10.34
CA PHE A 510 17.63 16.76 9.24
C PHE A 510 17.47 15.29 9.68
N ILE A 511 16.25 14.77 9.66
CA ILE A 511 15.98 13.33 9.80
C ILE A 511 15.88 12.76 8.38
N VAL A 512 16.89 12.00 7.96
CA VAL A 512 17.00 11.48 6.58
C VAL A 512 16.93 9.97 6.62
N GLY A 513 16.05 9.37 5.82
CA GLY A 513 15.97 7.92 5.75
C GLY A 513 14.84 7.41 4.86
N LEU A 514 14.32 6.23 5.17
CA LEU A 514 13.29 5.53 4.41
C LEU A 514 11.89 5.72 4.99
N ALA A 515 10.87 5.54 4.15
CA ALA A 515 9.47 5.47 4.54
C ALA A 515 8.66 4.61 3.56
N GLY A 516 7.47 4.20 3.98
CA GLY A 516 6.43 3.66 3.11
C GLY A 516 5.63 4.80 2.49
N GLY A 517 5.42 4.77 1.18
CA GLY A 517 4.59 5.75 0.48
C GLY A 517 3.10 5.47 0.68
N ILE A 518 2.28 6.50 0.70
CA ILE A 518 0.82 6.38 0.66
C ILE A 518 0.35 6.70 -0.78
N PRO A 519 -0.15 5.70 -1.52
CA PRO A 519 -0.50 5.86 -2.93
C PRO A 519 -1.88 6.49 -3.11
N HIS A 520 -1.97 7.43 -4.06
CA HIS A 520 -3.25 7.88 -4.63
C HIS A 520 -3.52 7.06 -5.90
N TYR A 521 -4.64 6.34 -6.00
CA TYR A 521 -4.84 5.37 -7.09
C TYR A 521 -5.26 6.00 -8.43
N THR A 522 -5.62 7.28 -8.39
CA THR A 522 -6.33 8.00 -9.46
C THR A 522 -5.69 9.33 -9.88
N ASP A 523 -4.85 9.93 -9.04
CA ASP A 523 -4.26 11.25 -9.23
C ASP A 523 -2.75 11.10 -9.44
N TYR A 524 -2.25 11.39 -10.65
CA TYR A 524 -0.82 11.24 -10.93
C TYR A 524 0.08 12.13 -10.05
N LYS A 525 -0.38 13.34 -9.70
CA LYS A 525 0.40 14.34 -8.95
C LYS A 525 0.50 13.96 -7.48
N LYS A 526 -0.60 13.48 -6.87
CA LYS A 526 -0.63 13.00 -5.47
C LYS A 526 -0.18 11.55 -5.29
N HIS A 527 -0.09 10.77 -6.37
CA HIS A 527 0.33 9.39 -6.30
C HIS A 527 1.83 9.27 -5.98
N VAL A 528 2.17 8.70 -4.83
CA VAL A 528 3.55 8.38 -4.44
C VAL A 528 4.00 7.06 -5.07
N ARG A 529 5.21 7.01 -5.65
CA ARG A 529 5.85 5.82 -6.24
C ARG A 529 7.12 5.40 -5.52
N LEU A 530 7.64 4.21 -5.79
CA LEU A 530 8.94 3.79 -5.26
C LEU A 530 10.09 4.56 -5.93
N GLY A 531 11.03 5.00 -5.11
CA GLY A 531 12.10 5.92 -5.51
C GLY A 531 11.70 7.39 -5.64
N ASP A 532 10.46 7.78 -5.27
CA ASP A 532 10.12 9.17 -4.97
C ASP A 532 10.63 9.56 -3.56
N VAL A 533 10.60 10.86 -3.25
CA VAL A 533 10.98 11.41 -1.93
C VAL A 533 9.85 12.25 -1.35
N VAL A 534 9.63 12.15 -0.04
CA VAL A 534 8.62 12.89 0.72
C VAL A 534 9.29 13.79 1.76
N ILE A 535 8.90 15.07 1.79
CA ILE A 535 9.28 16.03 2.85
C ILE A 535 8.10 16.23 3.80
N ALA A 536 8.34 16.13 5.11
CA ALA A 536 7.31 16.38 6.11
C ALA A 536 6.90 17.87 6.14
N SER A 537 5.60 18.09 5.97
CA SER A 537 4.93 19.40 5.95
C SER A 537 3.47 19.22 6.35
N MET A 538 2.80 20.31 6.71
CA MET A 538 1.34 20.37 6.82
C MET A 538 0.69 20.02 5.47
N SER A 539 -0.48 19.38 5.52
CA SER A 539 -1.35 19.15 4.36
C SER A 539 -1.90 20.47 3.81
N GLU A 540 -2.03 20.60 2.49
CA GLU A 540 -2.64 21.78 1.88
C GLU A 540 -4.13 21.97 2.29
N SER A 541 -4.86 20.89 2.62
CA SER A 541 -6.24 21.02 3.16
C SER A 541 -6.27 21.69 4.54
N GLN A 542 -5.32 21.34 5.42
CA GLN A 542 -5.18 21.95 6.74
C GLN A 542 -4.64 23.37 6.66
N LYS A 543 -3.72 23.62 5.71
CA LYS A 543 -3.20 24.96 5.40
C LYS A 543 -4.32 25.90 4.96
N THR A 544 -5.17 25.45 4.03
CA THR A 544 -6.33 26.20 3.54
C THR A 544 -7.34 26.48 4.66
N ALA A 545 -7.55 25.53 5.58
CA ALA A 545 -8.40 25.73 6.76
C ALA A 545 -7.83 26.76 7.75
N LEU A 546 -6.52 26.73 8.02
CA LEU A 546 -5.85 27.72 8.89
C LEU A 546 -5.76 29.10 8.23
N GLU A 547 -5.59 29.16 6.91
CA GLU A 547 -5.68 30.37 6.08
C GLU A 547 -7.08 30.99 6.18
N ALA A 548 -8.14 30.20 5.99
CA ALA A 548 -9.53 30.66 6.11
C ALA A 548 -9.93 31.10 7.53
N LEU A 549 -9.33 30.49 8.56
CA LEU A 549 -9.49 30.90 9.97
C LEU A 549 -8.63 32.12 10.37
N GLY A 550 -7.74 32.60 9.50
CA GLY A 550 -6.82 33.71 9.77
C GLY A 550 -5.71 33.39 10.78
N GLN A 551 -5.54 32.12 11.19
CA GLN A 551 -4.66 31.71 12.30
C GLN A 551 -3.21 31.48 11.87
N GLN A 552 -2.67 32.39 11.05
CA GLN A 552 -1.30 32.33 10.53
C GLN A 552 -0.21 32.37 11.61
N LYS A 553 -0.52 32.89 12.80
CA LYS A 553 0.38 32.91 13.97
C LYS A 553 -0.29 32.17 15.12
N GLY A 554 0.30 31.04 15.52
CA GLY A 554 -0.13 30.26 16.70
C GLY A 554 -1.08 29.09 16.44
N GLY A 555 -1.56 28.87 15.20
CA GLY A 555 -2.24 27.63 14.85
C GLY A 555 -1.28 26.42 14.91
N ASN A 556 -1.74 25.27 15.42
CA ASN A 556 -0.95 24.04 15.42
C ASN A 556 -0.66 23.62 13.96
N LYS A 557 0.61 23.40 13.60
CA LYS A 557 1.06 23.10 12.24
C LYS A 557 1.53 21.64 12.07
N PRO A 558 0.72 20.60 12.35
CA PRO A 558 1.21 19.21 12.40
C PRO A 558 1.86 18.75 11.08
N TYR A 559 3.17 18.45 11.10
CA TYR A 559 3.92 17.90 9.96
C TYR A 559 4.14 16.39 10.13
N CYS A 560 4.26 15.94 11.39
CA CYS A 560 4.42 14.54 11.75
C CYS A 560 3.32 14.11 12.74
N TYR A 561 2.70 12.96 12.49
CA TYR A 561 1.68 12.36 13.35
C TYR A 561 2.19 11.05 13.94
N VAL A 562 2.49 11.02 15.24
CA VAL A 562 3.05 9.85 15.91
C VAL A 562 1.97 9.16 16.75
N TYR A 563 1.51 8.01 16.28
CA TYR A 563 0.55 7.15 16.97
C TYR A 563 1.21 6.37 18.11
N SER A 564 0.52 6.27 19.25
CA SER A 564 0.93 5.47 20.41
C SER A 564 -0.09 4.37 20.72
N ASN A 565 0.35 3.28 21.34
CA ASN A 565 -0.48 2.12 21.71
C ASN A 565 -1.63 2.42 22.71
N GLN A 566 -1.82 3.68 23.13
CA GLN A 566 -2.94 4.14 23.96
C GLN A 566 -4.03 4.88 23.15
N GLY A 567 -3.88 4.99 21.83
CA GLY A 567 -4.79 5.76 20.95
C GLY A 567 -4.51 7.26 20.94
N GLU A 568 -3.53 7.74 21.70
CA GLU A 568 -3.06 9.13 21.64
C GLU A 568 -2.16 9.33 20.42
N VAL A 569 -2.43 10.39 19.66
CA VAL A 569 -1.65 10.82 18.49
C VAL A 569 -0.91 12.10 18.84
N LYS A 570 0.41 12.01 19.05
CA LYS A 570 1.25 13.20 19.20
C LYS A 570 1.44 13.89 17.85
N THR A 571 1.52 15.22 17.84
CA THR A 571 1.83 16.02 16.65
C THR A 571 3.14 16.77 16.80
N TYR A 572 4.01 16.70 15.79
CA TYR A 572 5.29 17.43 15.77
C TYR A 572 5.41 18.34 14.55
N TYR A 573 6.07 19.48 14.76
CA TYR A 573 6.37 20.49 13.77
C TYR A 573 7.51 21.40 14.28
N PRO A 574 8.35 21.97 13.40
CA PRO A 574 9.30 23.01 13.78
C PRO A 574 8.58 24.33 14.04
N LEU A 575 9.15 25.20 14.87
CA LEU A 575 8.64 26.57 15.02
C LEU A 575 9.05 27.44 13.81
N GLU A 576 10.17 27.10 13.16
CA GLU A 576 10.65 27.71 11.92
C GLU A 576 10.42 26.78 10.73
N ASP A 577 9.57 27.17 9.78
CA ASP A 577 9.21 26.37 8.60
C ASP A 577 10.01 26.72 7.33
N GLY A 578 11.15 27.39 7.48
CA GLY A 578 12.03 27.81 6.37
C GLY A 578 12.58 26.64 5.55
N LEU A 579 12.96 25.52 6.19
CA LEU A 579 13.42 24.32 5.49
C LEU A 579 12.30 23.71 4.63
N GLN A 580 11.07 23.72 5.13
CA GLN A 580 9.89 23.24 4.41
C GLN A 580 9.47 24.21 3.30
N ALA A 581 9.66 25.52 3.47
CA ALA A 581 9.45 26.51 2.42
C ALA A 581 10.42 26.29 1.23
N ILE A 582 11.69 25.97 1.51
CA ILE A 582 12.66 25.53 0.48
C ILE A 582 12.16 24.25 -0.19
N GLY A 583 11.73 23.25 0.58
CA GLY A 583 11.16 21.99 0.07
C GLY A 583 9.94 22.19 -0.86
N LYS A 584 8.99 23.06 -0.49
CA LYS A 584 7.84 23.42 -1.33
C LYS A 584 8.25 24.16 -2.60
N THR A 585 9.21 25.08 -2.50
CA THR A 585 9.75 25.78 -3.67
C THR A 585 10.40 24.79 -4.64
N LEU A 586 11.20 23.84 -4.14
CA LEU A 586 11.80 22.76 -4.95
C LEU A 586 10.77 21.81 -5.59
N GLN A 587 9.58 21.65 -5.00
CA GLN A 587 8.48 20.89 -5.59
C GLN A 587 7.74 21.69 -6.68
N LEU A 588 7.53 23.00 -6.48
CA LEU A 588 6.77 23.87 -7.37
C LEU A 588 7.58 24.40 -8.57
N ASN A 589 8.91 24.29 -8.53
CA ASN A 589 9.80 24.73 -9.60
C ASN A 589 9.69 23.85 -10.87
N ASP A 590 8.70 24.13 -11.71
CA ASP A 590 8.45 23.46 -12.99
C ASP A 590 9.43 23.85 -14.12
N ASP A 591 10.57 24.44 -13.74
CA ASP A 591 11.70 24.88 -14.57
C ASP A 591 12.42 23.73 -15.33
N GLY A 592 11.91 22.50 -15.24
CA GLY A 592 12.54 21.23 -15.65
C GLY A 592 13.78 20.84 -14.83
N LYS A 593 14.35 21.77 -14.06
CA LYS A 593 15.57 21.59 -13.25
C LYS A 593 15.26 20.90 -11.94
N LYS A 594 15.49 19.58 -11.89
CA LYS A 594 15.40 18.73 -10.68
C LYS A 594 16.81 18.51 -10.10
N PRO A 595 17.35 19.34 -9.19
CA PRO A 595 18.79 19.33 -8.88
C PRO A 595 19.23 18.05 -8.15
N TRP A 596 18.32 17.41 -7.43
CA TRP A 596 18.55 16.11 -6.81
C TRP A 596 18.92 15.03 -7.83
N GLU A 597 18.52 15.10 -9.09
CA GLU A 597 18.95 14.14 -10.12
C GLU A 597 20.45 14.23 -10.44
N MET A 598 21.05 15.42 -10.29
CA MET A 598 22.51 15.58 -10.41
C MET A 598 23.20 14.92 -9.22
N TYR A 599 22.71 15.18 -8.00
CA TYR A 599 23.26 14.61 -6.78
C TYR A 599 23.04 13.08 -6.65
N ILE A 600 21.95 12.52 -7.20
CA ILE A 600 21.80 11.07 -7.35
C ILE A 600 22.91 10.52 -8.26
N LYS A 601 23.21 11.17 -9.39
CA LYS A 601 24.27 10.73 -10.32
C LYS A 601 25.66 10.84 -9.69
N GLU A 602 25.97 11.94 -9.00
CA GLU A 602 27.20 12.09 -8.20
C GLU A 602 27.32 11.00 -7.13
N GLY A 603 26.26 10.78 -6.35
CA GLY A 603 26.23 9.81 -5.26
C GLY A 603 26.36 8.36 -5.75
N LEU A 604 25.75 8.01 -6.90
CA LEU A 604 25.96 6.72 -7.56
C LEU A 604 27.44 6.49 -7.90
N ILE A 605 28.12 7.49 -8.47
CA ILE A 605 29.56 7.41 -8.79
C ILE A 605 30.41 7.35 -7.52
N ASN A 606 30.04 8.07 -6.46
CA ASN A 606 30.74 8.03 -5.18
C ASN A 606 30.58 6.67 -4.48
N LEU A 607 29.42 5.99 -4.63
CA LEU A 607 29.12 4.70 -4.01
C LEU A 607 29.63 3.52 -4.83
N SER A 608 29.53 3.54 -6.16
CA SER A 608 30.04 2.45 -7.02
C SER A 608 31.55 2.26 -6.91
N ASN A 609 32.27 3.28 -6.47
CA ASN A 609 33.72 3.24 -6.20
C ASN A 609 34.09 2.87 -4.75
N LYS A 610 33.10 2.66 -3.86
CA LYS A 610 33.32 2.59 -2.39
C LYS A 610 32.47 1.56 -1.62
N SER A 611 31.42 1.00 -2.20
CA SER A 611 30.54 0.02 -1.54
C SER A 611 30.14 -1.12 -2.48
N ASP A 612 30.21 -2.36 -1.98
CA ASP A 612 29.73 -3.56 -2.69
C ASP A 612 28.19 -3.60 -2.86
N THR A 613 27.48 -2.63 -2.28
CA THR A 613 26.04 -2.47 -2.31
C THR A 613 25.61 -1.70 -3.57
N ASP A 614 24.70 -2.26 -4.37
CA ASP A 614 24.11 -1.52 -5.49
C ASP A 614 23.09 -0.48 -5.01
N PHE A 615 23.25 0.76 -5.47
CA PHE A 615 22.37 1.90 -5.24
C PHE A 615 21.62 2.35 -6.49
N SER A 616 21.77 1.65 -7.63
CA SER A 616 21.09 1.96 -8.90
C SER A 616 19.56 1.88 -8.77
N ARG A 617 18.82 2.58 -9.66
CA ARG A 617 17.35 2.54 -9.64
C ARG A 617 16.87 1.14 -10.10
N PRO A 618 16.07 0.42 -9.29
CA PRO A 618 15.50 -0.85 -9.72
C PRO A 618 14.63 -0.70 -10.97
N ALA A 619 14.50 -1.78 -11.73
CA ALA A 619 13.71 -1.80 -12.96
C ALA A 619 12.24 -1.38 -12.68
N PRO A 620 11.58 -0.57 -13.53
CA PRO A 620 10.24 -0.03 -13.25
C PRO A 620 9.15 -1.09 -12.98
N ASN A 621 9.28 -2.30 -13.53
CA ASN A 621 8.39 -3.43 -13.27
C ASN A 621 8.54 -4.06 -11.86
N THR A 622 9.47 -3.54 -11.05
CA THR A 622 9.63 -3.87 -9.63
C THR A 622 9.05 -2.82 -8.68
N ASP A 623 8.54 -1.70 -9.20
CA ASP A 623 7.49 -0.96 -8.49
C ASP A 623 6.17 -1.72 -8.73
N LYS A 624 5.52 -2.12 -7.63
CA LYS A 624 4.27 -2.87 -7.65
C LYS A 624 3.43 -2.48 -6.45
N LEU A 625 2.28 -1.90 -6.74
CA LEU A 625 1.30 -1.50 -5.76
C LEU A 625 0.30 -2.63 -5.52
N TYR A 626 0.23 -3.10 -4.28
CA TYR A 626 -0.71 -4.15 -3.84
C TYR A 626 -1.72 -3.59 -2.85
N MET A 627 -2.99 -4.00 -2.97
CA MET A 627 -4.02 -3.72 -1.97
C MET A 627 -4.60 -5.02 -1.40
N ASN A 628 -4.76 -5.06 -0.08
CA ASN A 628 -5.39 -6.14 0.68
C ASN A 628 -6.92 -6.12 0.44
N ILE A 629 -7.50 -7.28 0.12
CA ILE A 629 -8.94 -7.47 -0.16
C ILE A 629 -9.59 -8.51 0.78
N GLY A 630 -8.98 -8.77 1.94
CA GLY A 630 -9.52 -9.65 2.98
C GLY A 630 -9.14 -11.13 2.80
N ASN A 631 -9.21 -11.91 3.87
CA ASN A 631 -8.77 -13.32 3.94
C ASN A 631 -7.31 -13.54 3.48
N LYS A 632 -6.45 -12.53 3.64
CA LYS A 632 -5.09 -12.41 3.09
C LYS A 632 -5.01 -12.28 1.55
N ASP A 633 -6.11 -12.24 0.82
CA ASP A 633 -6.09 -12.06 -0.63
C ASP A 633 -5.68 -10.61 -1.00
N VAL A 634 -5.05 -10.44 -2.17
CA VAL A 634 -4.54 -9.15 -2.65
C VAL A 634 -4.82 -8.93 -4.13
N ILE A 635 -4.90 -7.66 -4.54
CA ILE A 635 -4.93 -7.22 -5.94
C ILE A 635 -3.68 -6.41 -6.27
N GLU A 636 -3.23 -6.43 -7.53
CA GLU A 636 -2.13 -5.60 -8.04
C GLU A 636 -2.74 -4.40 -8.76
N VAL A 637 -2.60 -3.18 -8.22
CA VAL A 637 -3.16 -1.95 -8.81
C VAL A 637 -2.11 -1.28 -9.69
N ALA A 638 -2.50 -0.82 -10.88
CA ALA A 638 -1.60 -0.05 -11.74
C ALA A 638 -1.43 1.37 -11.20
N HIS A 639 -0.23 1.92 -11.36
CA HIS A 639 0.02 3.33 -11.05
C HIS A 639 -0.76 4.23 -12.04
N PRO A 640 -1.40 5.33 -11.60
CA PRO A 640 -1.92 6.34 -12.51
C PRO A 640 -0.77 6.91 -13.37
N ILE A 641 -1.08 7.24 -14.62
CA ILE A 641 -0.13 7.72 -15.63
C ILE A 641 -0.44 9.21 -15.92
N SER A 642 0.58 10.02 -16.13
CA SER A 642 0.39 11.41 -16.59
C SER A 642 -0.21 11.44 -18.00
N GLN A 643 -0.99 12.48 -18.32
CA GLN A 643 -1.43 12.70 -19.70
C GLN A 643 -0.25 13.15 -20.60
N ASP A 644 0.79 13.74 -20.00
CA ASP A 644 1.92 14.38 -20.70
C ASP A 644 3.21 13.54 -20.73
N GLU A 645 3.32 12.49 -19.88
CA GLU A 645 4.55 11.68 -19.71
C GLU A 645 4.38 10.25 -20.23
N VAL A 646 3.86 10.09 -21.45
CA VAL A 646 3.89 8.80 -22.15
C VAL A 646 5.35 8.47 -22.54
N ASP A 647 5.76 7.22 -22.33
CA ASP A 647 7.10 6.68 -22.61
C ASP A 647 8.31 7.30 -21.86
N ALA A 648 8.07 8.16 -20.85
CA ALA A 648 9.13 8.70 -20.01
C ALA A 648 9.71 7.65 -19.03
N ILE A 649 11.04 7.64 -18.85
CA ILE A 649 11.70 6.87 -17.78
C ILE A 649 11.27 7.48 -16.42
N PRO A 650 10.72 6.71 -15.47
CA PRO A 650 10.29 7.25 -14.18
C PRO A 650 11.44 7.93 -13.41
N GLN A 651 11.36 9.25 -13.30
CA GLN A 651 12.26 10.07 -12.48
C GLN A 651 11.89 9.97 -10.99
N THR A 652 12.76 10.50 -10.11
CA THR A 652 12.43 10.72 -8.70
C THR A 652 11.66 12.02 -8.60
N ARG A 653 10.41 11.94 -8.15
CA ARG A 653 9.58 13.12 -7.87
C ARG A 653 9.65 13.48 -6.39
N LEU A 654 9.38 14.76 -6.12
CA LEU A 654 9.34 15.30 -4.77
C LEU A 654 7.88 15.51 -4.35
N HIS A 655 7.53 14.97 -3.19
CA HIS A 655 6.23 15.16 -2.54
C HIS A 655 6.44 15.93 -1.24
N VAL A 656 5.46 16.76 -0.86
CA VAL A 656 5.51 17.55 0.37
C VAL A 656 4.18 17.42 1.09
N GLY A 657 4.20 16.92 2.33
CA GLY A 657 2.98 16.70 3.12
C GLY A 657 3.21 15.86 4.38
N PRO A 658 2.16 15.53 5.15
CA PRO A 658 2.33 14.94 6.47
C PRO A 658 2.90 13.52 6.44
N ILE A 659 3.74 13.19 7.43
CA ILE A 659 4.26 11.83 7.63
C ILE A 659 3.65 11.23 8.90
N GLY A 660 3.06 10.04 8.78
CA GLY A 660 2.59 9.25 9.91
C GLY A 660 3.72 8.40 10.49
N SER A 661 3.68 8.14 11.79
CA SER A 661 4.61 7.22 12.42
C SER A 661 3.95 6.43 13.55
N GLY A 662 4.41 5.20 13.77
CA GLY A 662 3.94 4.34 14.86
C GLY A 662 3.83 2.88 14.46
N TYR A 663 4.15 2.00 15.39
CA TYR A 663 4.19 0.55 15.17
C TYR A 663 2.82 -0.05 14.82
N ASP A 664 1.79 0.27 15.60
CA ASP A 664 0.43 -0.25 15.38
C ASP A 664 -0.20 0.29 14.09
N LEU A 665 0.06 1.57 13.79
CA LEU A 665 -0.31 2.22 12.53
C LEU A 665 0.24 1.42 11.35
N ILE A 666 1.52 1.04 11.39
CA ILE A 666 2.18 0.33 10.30
C ILE A 666 1.77 -1.14 10.22
N LYS A 667 1.55 -1.81 11.36
CA LYS A 667 1.03 -3.19 11.41
C LYS A 667 -0.33 -3.33 10.71
N SER A 668 -1.19 -2.31 10.76
CA SER A 668 -2.58 -2.39 10.28
C SER A 668 -2.81 -1.59 9.00
N ASP A 669 -3.04 -2.28 7.87
CA ASP A 669 -3.44 -1.66 6.59
C ASP A 669 -4.68 -0.77 6.74
N SER A 670 -5.62 -1.16 7.61
CA SER A 670 -6.82 -0.39 7.93
C SER A 670 -6.49 0.91 8.65
N LEU A 671 -5.59 0.90 9.64
CA LEU A 671 -5.18 2.13 10.34
C LEU A 671 -4.38 3.05 9.43
N ARG A 672 -3.47 2.53 8.58
CA ARG A 672 -2.79 3.35 7.56
C ARG A 672 -3.81 4.04 6.64
N THR A 673 -4.86 3.32 6.23
CA THR A 673 -5.92 3.85 5.37
C THR A 673 -6.73 4.94 6.08
N GLU A 674 -7.24 4.67 7.28
CA GLU A 674 -8.00 5.59 8.12
C GLU A 674 -7.22 6.88 8.43
N TYR A 675 -5.99 6.74 8.90
CA TYR A 675 -5.12 7.88 9.25
C TYR A 675 -4.69 8.67 8.01
N SER A 676 -4.51 8.02 6.85
CA SER A 676 -4.25 8.73 5.59
C SER A 676 -5.40 9.66 5.20
N GLN A 677 -6.65 9.24 5.41
CA GLN A 677 -7.84 10.06 5.13
C GLN A 677 -8.05 11.14 6.20
N GLN A 678 -7.88 10.81 7.49
CA GLN A 678 -8.09 11.74 8.60
C GLN A 678 -7.06 12.89 8.63
N TYR A 679 -5.79 12.59 8.34
CA TYR A 679 -4.68 13.52 8.53
C TYR A 679 -3.98 13.94 7.23
N GLY A 680 -4.39 13.39 6.07
CA GLY A 680 -3.78 13.70 4.77
C GLY A 680 -2.36 13.15 4.62
N LEU A 681 -2.05 12.02 5.26
CA LEU A 681 -0.69 11.45 5.28
C LEU A 681 -0.22 11.04 3.88
N VAL A 682 1.04 11.38 3.56
CA VAL A 682 1.72 11.07 2.29
C VAL A 682 2.71 9.91 2.44
N ALA A 683 3.22 9.66 3.65
CA ALA A 683 4.12 8.55 3.96
C ALA A 683 3.98 8.04 5.40
N THR A 684 4.52 6.85 5.69
CA THR A 684 4.58 6.22 7.02
C THR A 684 5.96 5.68 7.39
N ASP A 685 6.34 5.80 8.67
CA ASP A 685 7.66 5.43 9.25
C ASP A 685 7.52 4.79 10.65
N VAL A 686 8.26 3.73 11.00
CA VAL A 686 8.20 3.11 12.35
C VAL A 686 8.85 3.99 13.45
N GLU A 687 9.77 4.89 13.11
CA GLU A 687 10.97 5.09 13.94
C GLU A 687 11.10 6.49 14.60
N MET A 688 10.09 7.36 14.49
CA MET A 688 10.29 8.81 14.71
C MET A 688 10.13 9.32 16.15
N ASN A 689 9.36 8.62 17.00
CA ASN A 689 8.85 9.14 18.29
C ASN A 689 9.94 9.70 19.22
N SER A 690 10.93 8.88 19.60
CA SER A 690 11.96 9.29 20.58
C SER A 690 13.04 10.20 20.00
N VAL A 691 13.22 10.20 18.68
CA VAL A 691 14.08 11.15 17.96
C VAL A 691 13.45 12.54 17.99
N LEU A 692 12.16 12.65 17.66
CA LEU A 692 11.40 13.90 17.70
C LEU A 692 11.25 14.44 19.12
N ASP A 693 10.91 13.60 20.11
CA ASP A 693 10.92 13.97 21.53
C ASP A 693 12.29 14.54 21.97
N SER A 694 13.39 13.96 21.47
CA SER A 694 14.74 14.44 21.80
C SER A 694 15.11 15.75 21.09
N ILE A 695 14.68 15.96 19.85
CA ILE A 695 14.91 17.22 19.12
C ILE A 695 14.18 18.38 19.80
N VAL A 696 12.89 18.20 20.06
CA VAL A 696 12.06 19.22 20.74
C VAL A 696 12.52 19.41 22.20
N GLY A 697 12.84 18.33 22.91
CA GLY A 697 13.35 18.38 24.29
C GLY A 697 14.75 19.00 24.45
N ASN A 698 15.50 19.17 23.36
CA ASN A 698 16.76 19.93 23.32
C ASN A 698 16.59 21.33 22.68
N CYS A 699 15.35 21.84 22.60
CA CYS A 699 15.00 23.16 22.05
C CYS A 699 15.57 23.41 20.64
N ARG A 700 15.42 22.44 19.73
CA ARG A 700 15.82 22.58 18.32
C ARG A 700 14.59 22.88 17.47
N ASP A 701 14.34 24.17 17.34
CA ASP A 701 13.13 24.75 16.74
C ASP A 701 13.08 24.65 15.21
N SER A 702 14.21 24.32 14.56
CA SER A 702 14.41 24.24 13.11
C SER A 702 14.77 22.81 12.70
N PHE A 703 13.79 22.03 12.24
CA PHE A 703 14.00 20.64 11.82
C PHE A 703 13.14 20.20 10.63
N ILE A 704 13.62 19.20 9.87
CA ILE A 704 12.96 18.67 8.67
C ILE A 704 13.17 17.16 8.55
N LEU A 705 12.17 16.48 7.97
CA LEU A 705 12.24 15.06 7.62
C LEU A 705 12.30 14.95 6.10
N VAL A 706 13.25 14.18 5.58
CA VAL A 706 13.41 13.89 4.14
C VAL A 706 13.44 12.39 3.97
N LYS A 707 12.37 11.81 3.41
CA LYS A 707 12.13 10.37 3.41
C LYS A 707 12.02 9.79 2.01
N GLY A 708 12.89 8.84 1.68
CA GLY A 708 12.88 8.11 0.42
C GLY A 708 11.90 6.94 0.47
N VAL A 709 11.10 6.79 -0.58
CA VAL A 709 10.03 5.77 -0.61
C VAL A 709 10.58 4.45 -1.16
N SER A 710 10.68 3.43 -0.30
CA SER A 710 11.15 2.09 -0.68
C SER A 710 10.03 1.03 -0.73
N ASP A 711 8.94 1.19 0.01
CA ASP A 711 7.73 0.36 -0.11
C ASP A 711 6.44 1.16 0.16
N TYR A 712 5.32 0.45 0.42
CA TYR A 712 3.99 1.01 0.70
C TYR A 712 3.50 0.67 2.13
N LYS A 713 4.44 0.51 3.09
CA LYS A 713 4.20 0.21 4.51
C LYS A 713 4.99 1.14 5.44
N ASP A 714 6.31 1.04 5.40
CA ASP A 714 7.25 1.69 6.34
C ASP A 714 8.65 1.94 5.77
N GLY A 715 8.94 1.38 4.59
CA GLY A 715 10.23 1.44 3.92
C GLY A 715 11.21 0.33 4.32
N THR A 716 10.88 -0.52 5.30
CA THR A 716 11.79 -1.55 5.83
C THR A 716 11.75 -2.87 5.08
N THR A 717 10.67 -3.12 4.31
CA THR A 717 10.35 -4.44 3.75
C THR A 717 10.93 -4.68 2.35
N SER A 718 10.94 -3.66 1.48
CA SER A 718 11.36 -3.79 0.08
C SER A 718 12.86 -3.55 -0.12
N LYS A 719 13.68 -4.54 0.25
CA LYS A 719 15.16 -4.48 0.20
C LYS A 719 15.73 -3.97 -1.12
N LYS A 720 15.10 -4.31 -2.26
CA LYS A 720 15.52 -3.87 -3.61
C LYS A 720 15.52 -2.35 -3.79
N TRP A 721 14.58 -1.65 -3.17
CA TRP A 721 14.40 -0.21 -3.32
C TRP A 721 15.07 0.63 -2.21
N GLN A 722 15.43 0.02 -1.07
CA GLN A 722 16.01 0.72 0.09
C GLN A 722 17.25 1.55 -0.26
N ASN A 723 18.15 1.01 -1.09
CA ASN A 723 19.41 1.69 -1.42
C ASN A 723 19.14 2.93 -2.28
N TYR A 724 18.42 2.77 -3.41
CA TYR A 724 18.07 3.88 -4.28
C TYR A 724 17.21 4.95 -3.59
N ALA A 725 16.23 4.54 -2.78
CA ALA A 725 15.38 5.45 -2.02
C ALA A 725 16.19 6.24 -0.97
N SER A 726 17.14 5.59 -0.28
CA SER A 726 18.08 6.27 0.63
C SER A 726 18.91 7.31 -0.10
N LEU A 727 19.41 6.97 -1.30
CA LEU A 727 20.20 7.88 -2.13
C LEU A 727 19.39 9.06 -2.66
N ALA A 728 18.14 8.83 -3.08
CA ALA A 728 17.21 9.87 -3.47
C ALA A 728 16.92 10.85 -2.32
N ALA A 729 16.69 10.33 -1.10
CA ALA A 729 16.47 11.15 0.09
C ALA A 729 17.71 12.00 0.44
N ALA A 730 18.91 11.40 0.40
CA ALA A 730 20.17 12.11 0.63
C ALA A 730 20.45 13.17 -0.45
N ALA A 731 20.07 12.92 -1.71
CA ALA A 731 20.22 13.88 -2.80
C ALA A 731 19.27 15.09 -2.65
N VAL A 732 18.01 14.86 -2.26
CA VAL A 732 17.06 15.95 -1.94
C VAL A 732 17.52 16.74 -0.70
N MET A 733 18.02 16.06 0.33
CA MET A 733 18.65 16.72 1.49
C MET A 733 19.84 17.60 1.06
N LYS A 734 20.73 17.11 0.18
CA LYS A 734 21.83 17.92 -0.38
C LYS A 734 21.28 19.13 -1.14
N THR A 735 20.20 19.00 -1.90
CA THR A 735 19.54 20.14 -2.58
C THR A 735 18.99 21.18 -1.61
N ILE A 736 18.33 20.77 -0.52
CA ILE A 736 17.80 21.70 0.49
C ILE A 736 18.95 22.45 1.17
N ILE A 737 20.00 21.76 1.60
CA ILE A 737 21.16 22.38 2.29
C ILE A 737 21.92 23.33 1.34
N CYS A 738 22.07 22.98 0.06
CA CYS A 738 22.67 23.89 -0.94
C CYS A 738 21.78 25.10 -1.31
N ALA A 739 20.52 25.13 -0.87
CA ALA A 739 19.58 26.24 -1.06
C ALA A 739 19.32 27.05 0.21
N MET A 740 20.00 26.74 1.31
CA MET A 740 20.00 27.55 2.54
C MET A 740 20.96 28.75 2.40
N ASP A 741 20.67 29.84 3.12
CA ASP A 741 21.60 30.96 3.25
C ASP A 741 22.90 30.53 3.95
N ALA A 742 24.04 31.00 3.44
CA ALA A 742 25.35 30.68 4.01
C ALA A 742 25.42 31.10 5.50
N PRO A 743 26.05 30.28 6.38
CA PRO A 743 26.02 30.53 7.81
C PRO A 743 26.71 31.86 8.15
N THR A 744 26.05 32.70 8.94
CA THR A 744 26.51 34.06 9.31
C THR A 744 27.71 34.10 10.26
N ASN A 745 28.27 32.95 10.64
CA ASN A 745 29.26 32.77 11.71
C ASN A 745 30.52 32.00 11.22
N VAL A 746 31.09 32.37 10.07
CA VAL A 746 32.35 31.83 9.51
C VAL A 746 33.58 32.48 10.15
#